data_AF-A0A372F1K4-F1
#
_entry.id   AF-A0A372F1K4-F1
#
_cell.length_a   1.000
_cell.length_b   1.000
_cell.length_c   1.000
_cell.angle_alpha   90.00
_cell.angle_beta   90.00
_cell.angle_gamma   90.00
#
_symmetry.space_group_name_H-M   'P 1'
#
loop_
_entity.id
_entity.type
_entity.pdbx_description
1 polymer ?
#
loop_
_entity_poly.entity_id
_entity_poly.type
_entity_poly.pdbx_seq_one_letter_code
_entity_poly.pdbx_strand_id
1 'polypeptide(L)'
;MRKFYLILFSIISLCTSAQELLKEIVTSNASSHPRNMVNANGKHFFLAKGVNSSTQLWVTDGTGNGTIQVTSPGTNGSPYIDGQLHAIGNKVAFVGYSYQNGYNYYGYELWISDGTSSGTYLVKDINPGTNSSYPGTFLKFGDKLVFWANNGSNGSEPWITDGTENGTMLLSDFYPGTSSSYINNSTDYVISGSKLYFTVSSQDRGYELAVTDGTPWGTSIVKDIEGGTNSSYPTNLRAIGNKVIFTAYNNSYGTELWISDGTEGGTSILKDIYSGFGSSSPSGFIELNGKFIFRADSYNMGSEVWITDGTTNGTKLIKDIYSGYYSSYPQDFLKVGNTVFFSATDGISGRELWKTNGTAEGTLLVKDINLTSILDESLTFSSYSTRRKFIDINGKLFFLANSGSEGFELWKSDGTSAGTTLVKDFIAGPASPEFSNFQVTGSFLYFSVKDNADNRYYYRTDGTAEGTIEVSKLNPSLEFENVYTLISINNQYFYFSAYNSLVGYELFKVTGNTINLVKDIDTSPLFFSSNFQYKAGVNNNLIFNYNNNLNGNELWKTDGRSNTNLLMDIRKYPDIGSDYYSNSSSIYSLCSFNNYVYSIINNNIWRTNGETTELFNSSNGSVNGLIVSNNKLRWVSSNQLFETDGNTITLITTLSDYSYYSSNLIGDVNGITYFSFSTYTHGQELWRTDGTSAGTWMVKDINWGTGSTYIGNGCKVGNKLFFVVYDNINFGTELWITDGTDGGTYIVKDIYPGSYSAYPNYLTNLNDNLLIFAASDGNNGTELWRSDGTEGGTYMISDIYSGSYGSSPTPYEMGKFPVFNNKVYFEAYTTTSYKLFASDGNSVSVVKDRIDPEAICVFKNELYFRASNFDNPRGYELWKSDGTTAGTTLVKDINEGPNSSGPRSFYSYKDILYFIADDGKHGYELWALTPCADSLNINTTLTGLNNYQAGRVIVGETANTISSTAKITYDAGKYILFQPGFITNEGAVFETLLQGCSNAPLKDNISNIEPQKRDKKTEEYIQDMHDAPAVEDFIEKGNNLDLRIIWAKFLEDSKPITDKERQLNLEMITLGEQSKTIKADKNQEILANHHSITAEKEKNYNLFKQQTAQYNYFIQPIRDKNGKKLGYDLTIYAGGKVYQSSIRN
;
A
#
# COMPACT_ATOMS: atom_id res chain seq x y z
N MET A 1 -36.66 1.89 50.67
CA MET A 1 -35.80 2.37 49.58
C MET A 1 -35.76 3.90 49.63
N ARG A 2 -34.59 4.54 49.50
CA ARG A 2 -34.48 6.01 49.39
C ARG A 2 -34.54 6.44 47.92
N LYS A 3 -34.89 7.71 47.65
CA LYS A 3 -35.02 8.24 46.29
C LYS A 3 -33.66 8.24 45.57
N PHE A 4 -33.58 7.59 44.41
CA PHE A 4 -32.53 7.86 43.44
C PHE A 4 -32.75 9.26 42.87
N TYR A 5 -31.69 10.08 42.88
CA TYR A 5 -31.62 11.32 42.11
C TYR A 5 -30.75 11.05 40.89
N LEU A 6 -31.38 10.72 39.76
CA LEU A 6 -30.69 10.63 38.48
C LEU A 6 -30.47 12.05 37.96
N ILE A 7 -29.22 12.52 37.97
CA ILE A 7 -28.85 13.86 37.52
C ILE A 7 -28.20 13.75 36.15
N LEU A 8 -28.93 14.04 35.07
CA LEU A 8 -28.33 14.22 33.75
C LEU A 8 -27.64 15.59 33.69
N PHE A 9 -26.32 15.58 33.62
CA PHE A 9 -25.53 16.72 33.14
C PHE A 9 -25.03 16.41 31.72
N SER A 10 -25.41 17.25 30.76
CA SER A 10 -24.85 17.21 29.40
C SER A 10 -23.50 17.95 29.38
N ILE A 11 -22.45 17.28 29.82
CA ILE A 11 -21.06 17.73 29.59
C ILE A 11 -20.54 17.00 28.35
N ILE A 12 -20.06 17.76 27.37
CA ILE A 12 -19.57 17.21 26.10
C ILE A 12 -18.19 16.59 26.32
N SER A 13 -18.09 15.28 26.20
CA SER A 13 -16.83 14.53 26.15
C SER A 13 -17.02 13.32 25.25
N LEU A 14 -16.21 13.20 24.19
CA LEU A 14 -16.37 12.19 23.14
C LEU A 14 -15.47 10.99 23.40
N CYS A 15 -16.03 9.77 23.41
CA CYS A 15 -15.23 8.54 23.33
C CYS A 15 -14.64 8.40 21.92
N THR A 16 -13.44 8.96 21.76
CA THR A 16 -12.60 8.77 20.59
C THR A 16 -11.79 7.49 20.74
N SER A 17 -11.42 6.84 19.63
CA SER A 17 -10.64 5.60 19.67
C SER A 17 -9.30 5.83 20.38
N ALA A 18 -9.07 5.18 21.53
CA ALA A 18 -7.99 5.50 22.47
C ALA A 18 -6.62 5.65 21.80
N GLN A 19 -6.04 6.84 21.91
CA GLN A 19 -4.93 7.35 21.09
C GLN A 19 -3.82 7.89 21.98
N GLU A 20 -2.84 7.03 22.23
CA GLU A 20 -1.87 7.20 23.31
C GLU A 20 -0.45 7.11 22.81
N LEU A 21 0.36 8.14 23.11
CA LEU A 21 1.81 8.11 23.03
C LEU A 21 2.27 6.86 23.78
N LEU A 22 2.88 5.92 23.04
CA LEU A 22 3.46 4.75 23.67
C LEU A 22 4.64 5.28 24.49
N LYS A 23 5.59 5.94 23.84
CA LYS A 23 6.76 6.43 24.56
C LYS A 23 7.44 7.59 23.85
N GLU A 24 7.69 8.63 24.62
CA GLU A 24 8.81 9.54 24.40
C GLU A 24 10.08 8.72 24.66
N ILE A 25 10.76 8.32 23.58
CA ILE A 25 11.97 7.50 23.58
C ILE A 25 13.22 8.36 23.72
N VAL A 26 13.16 9.62 23.25
CA VAL A 26 14.19 10.64 23.46
C VAL A 26 13.58 11.82 24.24
N THR A 27 14.08 12.09 25.45
CA THR A 27 13.53 13.11 26.37
C THR A 27 13.99 14.53 26.05
N SER A 28 13.98 14.86 24.76
CA SER A 28 14.20 16.19 24.19
C SER A 28 13.37 16.27 22.93
N ASN A 29 12.95 17.46 22.50
CA ASN A 29 12.02 17.70 21.37
C ASN A 29 12.63 17.35 19.98
N ALA A 30 13.24 16.18 19.86
CA ALA A 30 14.03 15.71 18.74
C ALA A 30 13.78 14.22 18.59
N SER A 31 13.20 13.88 17.45
CA SER A 31 12.97 12.52 16.95
C SER A 31 13.79 11.41 17.62
N SER A 32 13.15 10.49 18.33
CA SER A 32 13.67 9.12 18.47
C SER A 32 13.59 8.35 17.15
N HIS A 33 12.62 8.75 16.35
CA HIS A 33 12.30 8.28 15.00
C HIS A 33 11.52 6.92 14.87
N PRO A 34 10.69 6.29 15.73
CA PRO A 34 10.04 4.94 15.67
C PRO A 34 9.89 4.00 14.43
N ARG A 35 10.16 2.67 14.60
CA ARG A 35 10.49 1.69 13.50
C ARG A 35 9.84 0.29 13.47
N ASN A 36 10.06 -0.47 12.37
CA ASN A 36 9.66 -1.89 12.18
C ASN A 36 9.90 -2.67 13.46
N MET A 37 8.76 -3.02 14.05
CA MET A 37 8.56 -4.30 14.67
C MET A 37 9.10 -5.40 13.75
N VAL A 38 9.50 -6.52 14.31
CA VAL A 38 9.09 -7.81 13.77
C VAL A 38 7.98 -8.30 14.67
N ASN A 39 6.95 -8.93 14.11
CA ASN A 39 6.15 -9.81 14.94
C ASN A 39 6.83 -11.18 15.07
N ALA A 40 7.45 -11.41 16.22
CA ALA A 40 7.87 -12.75 16.62
C ALA A 40 7.00 -13.19 17.80
N ASN A 41 6.03 -14.06 17.49
CA ASN A 41 5.03 -14.60 18.40
C ASN A 41 4.35 -13.55 19.33
N GLY A 42 3.83 -12.46 18.74
CA GLY A 42 3.03 -11.48 19.48
C GLY A 42 3.82 -10.37 20.21
N LYS A 43 5.16 -10.44 20.26
CA LYS A 43 6.02 -9.30 20.62
C LYS A 43 6.37 -8.48 19.38
N HIS A 44 6.57 -7.18 19.54
CA HIS A 44 6.89 -6.25 18.46
C HIS A 44 8.28 -5.65 18.60
N PHE A 45 9.25 -6.22 17.90
CA PHE A 45 10.68 -5.94 18.05
C PHE A 45 11.17 -4.82 17.12
N PHE A 46 11.47 -3.63 17.63
CA PHE A 46 11.85 -2.48 16.82
C PHE A 46 13.18 -1.86 17.23
N LEU A 47 13.75 -0.93 16.46
CA LEU A 47 15.19 -0.60 16.56
C LEU A 47 15.54 0.91 16.75
N ALA A 48 15.25 1.54 17.90
CA ALA A 48 15.29 3.01 18.07
C ALA A 48 16.63 3.75 18.12
N LYS A 49 16.58 5.07 17.88
CA LYS A 49 17.63 5.97 18.41
C LYS A 49 17.42 6.10 19.91
N GLY A 50 18.27 5.40 20.67
CA GLY A 50 18.38 5.63 22.10
C GLY A 50 18.99 7.00 22.40
N VAL A 51 19.09 7.34 23.69
CA VAL A 51 19.58 8.63 24.21
C VAL A 51 20.91 9.11 23.59
N ASN A 52 21.76 8.17 23.14
CA ASN A 52 23.05 8.43 22.49
C ASN A 52 22.97 8.49 20.95
N SER A 53 21.81 8.81 20.36
CA SER A 53 21.54 8.92 18.90
C SER A 53 21.84 7.68 18.04
N SER A 54 22.08 6.52 18.66
CA SER A 54 22.55 5.29 18.03
C SER A 54 21.44 4.22 17.97
N THR A 55 21.51 3.32 16.98
CA THR A 55 20.60 2.16 16.84
C THR A 55 20.64 1.29 18.08
N GLN A 56 19.46 1.01 18.63
CA GLN A 56 19.21 -0.02 19.64
C GLN A 56 18.29 -1.07 19.08
N LEU A 57 18.13 -2.21 19.74
CA LEU A 57 16.88 -2.97 19.76
C LEU A 57 15.99 -2.50 20.91
N TRP A 58 14.69 -2.59 20.69
CA TRP A 58 13.54 -2.26 21.52
C TRP A 58 12.46 -3.32 21.30
N VAL A 59 11.47 -3.36 22.19
CA VAL A 59 10.26 -4.15 22.00
C VAL A 59 9.05 -3.38 22.54
N THR A 60 7.87 -3.59 21.95
CA THR A 60 6.58 -3.17 22.49
C THR A 60 5.55 -4.30 22.51
N ASP A 61 4.52 -4.12 23.31
CA ASP A 61 3.26 -4.86 23.34
C ASP A 61 2.08 -4.05 22.78
N GLY A 62 2.30 -2.77 22.43
CA GLY A 62 1.24 -1.81 22.12
C GLY A 62 0.78 -0.98 23.31
N THR A 63 1.54 -0.95 24.41
CA THR A 63 1.37 -0.03 25.54
C THR A 63 2.65 0.75 25.84
N GLY A 64 2.52 1.91 26.48
CA GLY A 64 3.70 2.72 26.80
C GLY A 64 4.64 2.12 27.85
N ASN A 65 4.07 1.36 28.79
CA ASN A 65 4.85 0.63 29.80
C ASN A 65 5.59 -0.57 29.20
N GLY A 66 4.96 -1.31 28.27
CA GLY A 66 5.59 -2.43 27.57
C GLY A 66 6.56 -2.02 26.46
N THR A 67 6.62 -0.74 26.11
CA THR A 67 7.60 -0.19 25.17
C THR A 67 8.95 0.02 25.86
N ILE A 68 9.93 -0.85 25.62
CA ILE A 68 11.21 -0.88 26.34
C ILE A 68 12.43 -1.05 25.41
N GLN A 69 13.54 -0.46 25.81
CA GLN A 69 14.85 -0.61 25.17
C GLN A 69 15.47 -1.97 25.57
N VAL A 70 16.03 -2.69 24.59
CA VAL A 70 16.59 -4.04 24.74
C VAL A 70 18.12 -4.02 24.77
N THR A 71 18.78 -3.19 23.96
CA THR A 71 20.26 -3.05 23.93
C THR A 71 20.72 -1.65 24.33
N SER A 72 22.00 -1.46 24.66
CA SER A 72 22.63 -0.13 24.82
C SER A 72 24.08 -0.17 24.30
N PRO A 73 24.52 0.68 23.37
CA PRO A 73 25.81 0.52 22.69
C PRO A 73 26.91 1.19 23.51
N GLY A 74 28.14 0.74 23.34
CA GLY A 74 29.25 1.11 24.23
C GLY A 74 29.20 0.41 25.60
N THR A 75 28.20 -0.44 25.87
CA THR A 75 28.37 -1.51 26.87
C THR A 75 29.21 -2.62 26.24
N ASN A 76 30.31 -3.01 26.90
CA ASN A 76 31.29 -3.97 26.38
C ASN A 76 30.61 -5.29 25.97
N GLY A 77 30.68 -5.65 24.69
CA GLY A 77 30.10 -6.89 24.15
C GLY A 77 28.64 -6.81 23.68
N SER A 78 27.96 -5.66 23.78
CA SER A 78 26.66 -5.48 23.11
C SER A 78 26.81 -5.36 21.59
N PRO A 79 25.85 -5.89 20.80
CA PRO A 79 25.89 -5.78 19.35
C PRO A 79 25.62 -4.36 18.88
N TYR A 80 26.38 -3.94 17.87
CA TYR A 80 26.00 -2.89 16.94
C TYR A 80 25.18 -3.57 15.85
N ILE A 81 23.91 -3.21 15.79
CA ILE A 81 22.95 -3.81 14.86
C ILE A 81 23.14 -3.16 13.50
N ASP A 82 23.34 -4.01 12.50
CA ASP A 82 23.41 -3.65 11.08
C ASP A 82 22.79 -4.80 10.28
N GLY A 83 21.54 -5.12 10.60
CA GLY A 83 20.94 -6.44 10.39
C GLY A 83 19.44 -6.34 10.16
N GLN A 84 18.90 -7.19 9.29
CA GLN A 84 17.46 -7.42 9.35
C GLN A 84 17.10 -8.25 10.57
N LEU A 85 16.13 -7.78 11.36
CA LEU A 85 15.36 -8.62 12.26
C LEU A 85 14.46 -9.59 11.45
N HIS A 86 14.65 -10.88 11.65
CA HIS A 86 13.82 -11.96 11.10
C HIS A 86 13.08 -12.71 12.20
N ALA A 87 11.81 -13.03 11.98
CA ALA A 87 11.02 -13.80 12.95
C ALA A 87 11.50 -15.26 13.02
N ILE A 88 11.99 -15.68 14.18
CA ILE A 88 12.42 -17.06 14.46
C ILE A 88 11.78 -17.52 15.77
N GLY A 89 10.68 -18.28 15.64
CA GLY A 89 9.78 -18.60 16.75
C GLY A 89 9.26 -17.35 17.47
N ASN A 90 9.67 -17.18 18.73
CA ASN A 90 9.34 -16.03 19.59
C ASN A 90 10.50 -15.00 19.75
N LYS A 91 11.52 -15.09 18.90
CA LYS A 91 12.71 -14.24 18.89
C LYS A 91 12.90 -13.56 17.54
N VAL A 92 13.83 -12.61 17.49
CA VAL A 92 14.37 -12.06 16.24
C VAL A 92 15.82 -12.46 16.02
N ALA A 93 16.16 -12.91 14.81
CA ALA A 93 17.54 -13.08 14.35
C ALA A 93 17.99 -11.86 13.54
N PHE A 94 19.23 -11.39 13.67
CA PHE A 94 19.77 -10.23 12.95
C PHE A 94 21.28 -10.27 12.80
N VAL A 95 21.83 -9.54 11.82
CA VAL A 95 23.29 -9.32 11.73
C VAL A 95 23.71 -8.24 12.71
N GLY A 96 24.84 -8.47 13.36
CA GLY A 96 25.52 -7.46 14.14
C GLY A 96 27.01 -7.76 14.29
N TYR A 97 27.76 -6.75 14.66
CA TYR A 97 29.17 -6.84 15.06
C TYR A 97 29.34 -6.28 16.48
N SER A 98 30.48 -6.47 17.12
CA SER A 98 30.68 -5.95 18.48
C SER A 98 32.07 -5.40 18.76
N TYR A 99 32.12 -4.33 19.56
CA TYR A 99 33.36 -3.80 20.10
C TYR A 99 33.55 -4.23 21.56
N GLN A 100 34.80 -4.57 21.91
CA GLN A 100 35.23 -4.71 23.29
C GLN A 100 36.47 -3.82 23.52
N ASN A 101 36.42 -2.95 24.52
CA ASN A 101 37.50 -2.01 24.88
C ASN A 101 38.02 -1.15 23.70
N GLY A 102 37.17 -0.84 22.71
CA GLY A 102 37.53 -0.06 21.52
C GLY A 102 38.12 -0.85 20.35
N TYR A 103 38.24 -2.17 20.46
CA TYR A 103 38.66 -3.07 19.37
C TYR A 103 37.47 -3.88 18.87
N ASN A 104 37.45 -4.20 17.57
CA ASN A 104 36.47 -5.13 17.01
C ASN A 104 36.73 -6.54 17.59
N TYR A 105 35.69 -7.19 18.08
CA TYR A 105 35.77 -8.46 18.80
C TYR A 105 35.07 -9.61 18.07
N TYR A 106 33.96 -9.30 17.38
CA TYR A 106 33.27 -10.17 16.43
C TYR A 106 32.82 -9.32 15.24
N GLY A 107 33.08 -9.77 14.01
CA GLY A 107 32.58 -9.10 12.80
C GLY A 107 31.09 -9.34 12.54
N TYR A 108 30.67 -9.26 11.28
CA TYR A 108 29.27 -9.45 10.89
C TYR A 108 28.87 -10.92 10.99
N GLU A 109 28.27 -11.24 12.14
CA GLU A 109 27.82 -12.57 12.53
C GLU A 109 26.32 -12.56 12.84
N LEU A 110 25.74 -13.75 13.07
CA LEU A 110 24.32 -13.89 13.41
C LEU A 110 24.09 -13.70 14.91
N TRP A 111 23.22 -12.76 15.27
CA TRP A 111 22.75 -12.48 16.62
C TRP A 111 21.26 -12.81 16.75
N ILE A 112 20.83 -13.06 17.99
CA ILE A 112 19.45 -13.35 18.36
C ILE A 112 19.04 -12.42 19.51
N SER A 113 17.76 -12.04 19.56
CA SER A 113 17.15 -11.46 20.76
C SER A 113 15.74 -12.00 21.03
N ASP A 114 15.44 -12.26 22.32
CA ASP A 114 14.08 -12.55 22.81
C ASP A 114 13.31 -11.32 23.28
N GLY A 115 13.91 -10.12 23.21
CA GLY A 115 13.34 -8.86 23.69
C GLY A 115 13.81 -8.48 25.09
N THR A 116 14.86 -9.13 25.60
CA THR A 116 15.57 -8.76 26.84
C THR A 116 17.07 -8.61 26.58
N SER A 117 17.75 -7.76 27.34
CA SER A 117 19.21 -7.59 27.21
C SER A 117 19.97 -8.89 27.51
N SER A 118 19.46 -9.70 28.44
CA SER A 118 20.00 -11.02 28.80
C SER A 118 19.78 -12.09 27.74
N GLY A 119 18.68 -12.01 26.99
CA GLY A 119 18.35 -12.91 25.90
C GLY A 119 18.80 -12.38 24.53
N THR A 120 19.68 -11.37 24.51
CA THR A 120 20.31 -10.82 23.30
C THR A 120 21.77 -11.27 23.24
N TYR A 121 22.13 -12.12 22.26
CA TYR A 121 23.44 -12.77 22.19
C TYR A 121 23.86 -13.12 20.76
N LEU A 122 25.18 -13.24 20.57
CA LEU A 122 25.79 -13.83 19.37
C LEU A 122 25.40 -15.31 19.31
N VAL A 123 24.77 -15.75 18.23
CA VAL A 123 24.34 -17.14 18.08
C VAL A 123 25.54 -18.06 17.93
N LYS A 124 26.49 -17.65 17.09
CA LYS A 124 27.71 -18.38 16.78
C LYS A 124 28.69 -17.45 16.10
N ASP A 125 29.97 -17.54 16.45
CA ASP A 125 31.08 -16.98 15.69
C ASP A 125 31.35 -17.94 14.52
N ILE A 126 30.69 -17.72 13.36
CA ILE A 126 30.73 -18.67 12.24
C ILE A 126 32.06 -18.53 11.47
N ASN A 127 32.63 -17.32 11.37
CA ASN A 127 33.95 -17.06 10.78
C ASN A 127 34.93 -16.51 11.84
N PRO A 128 35.66 -17.38 12.56
CA PRO A 128 36.22 -17.07 13.87
C PRO A 128 36.99 -15.75 14.01
N GLY A 129 36.62 -14.96 15.03
CA GLY A 129 37.32 -13.77 15.49
C GLY A 129 36.87 -12.47 14.81
N THR A 130 37.82 -11.69 14.27
CA THR A 130 37.52 -10.39 13.63
C THR A 130 37.07 -10.50 12.19
N ASN A 131 36.96 -11.73 11.66
CA ASN A 131 36.41 -11.97 10.33
C ASN A 131 34.88 -11.83 10.37
N SER A 132 34.22 -12.11 9.25
CA SER A 132 32.76 -12.00 9.14
C SER A 132 32.25 -13.17 8.31
N SER A 133 31.26 -13.87 8.81
CA SER A 133 30.67 -15.00 8.10
C SER A 133 29.76 -14.55 6.98
N TYR A 134 29.18 -13.35 7.09
CA TYR A 134 28.10 -12.88 6.24
C TYR A 134 27.00 -13.97 6.17
N PRO A 135 26.15 -14.07 7.22
CA PRO A 135 25.12 -15.09 7.32
C PRO A 135 23.76 -14.61 6.81
N GLY A 136 23.13 -15.30 5.84
CA GLY A 136 21.80 -14.94 5.33
C GLY A 136 21.38 -15.75 4.09
N THR A 137 20.74 -15.17 3.09
CA THR A 137 19.86 -15.94 2.18
C THR A 137 18.86 -16.87 2.94
N PHE A 138 18.29 -16.46 4.10
CA PHE A 138 17.15 -17.09 4.78
C PHE A 138 16.01 -17.56 3.87
N LEU A 139 15.64 -18.82 4.05
CA LEU A 139 14.36 -19.41 3.73
C LEU A 139 13.71 -19.77 5.08
N LYS A 140 12.46 -19.36 5.31
CA LYS A 140 11.75 -19.71 6.55
C LYS A 140 11.42 -21.19 6.53
N PHE A 141 11.78 -21.92 7.57
CA PHE A 141 11.56 -23.36 7.70
C PHE A 141 10.97 -23.71 9.08
N GLY A 142 9.66 -23.52 9.22
CA GLY A 142 8.97 -23.61 10.51
C GLY A 142 9.43 -22.50 11.47
N ASP A 143 9.88 -22.90 12.65
CA ASP A 143 10.51 -22.02 13.66
C ASP A 143 12.02 -21.85 13.47
N LYS A 144 12.59 -22.40 12.39
CA LYS A 144 14.00 -22.28 12.01
C LYS A 144 14.17 -21.40 10.77
N LEU A 145 15.40 -20.95 10.55
CA LEU A 145 15.80 -20.28 9.31
C LEU A 145 16.93 -21.09 8.63
N VAL A 146 16.79 -21.37 7.34
CA VAL A 146 17.84 -21.96 6.49
C VAL A 146 18.53 -20.85 5.74
N PHE A 147 19.81 -20.64 5.98
CA PHE A 147 20.62 -19.52 5.49
C PHE A 147 21.89 -20.03 4.80
N TRP A 148 22.82 -19.16 4.48
CA TRP A 148 24.07 -19.34 3.74
C TRP A 148 25.09 -18.45 4.43
N ALA A 149 26.25 -18.99 4.78
CA ALA A 149 27.27 -18.27 5.53
C ALA A 149 28.64 -18.88 5.29
N ASN A 150 29.68 -18.06 5.37
CA ASN A 150 31.06 -18.48 5.17
C ASN A 150 31.77 -18.72 6.50
N ASN A 151 32.26 -19.93 6.75
CA ASN A 151 33.08 -20.26 7.92
C ASN A 151 34.59 -20.10 7.69
N GLY A 152 34.99 -19.41 6.63
CA GLY A 152 36.37 -19.28 6.17
C GLY A 152 36.94 -20.51 5.45
N SER A 153 36.20 -21.61 5.35
CA SER A 153 36.67 -22.89 4.78
C SER A 153 35.80 -23.45 3.65
N ASN A 154 34.47 -23.32 3.77
CA ASN A 154 33.47 -23.87 2.84
C ASN A 154 32.83 -22.80 1.93
N GLY A 155 33.29 -21.55 2.00
CA GLY A 155 32.62 -20.41 1.34
C GLY A 155 31.16 -20.27 1.77
N SER A 156 30.33 -19.57 0.99
CA SER A 156 28.91 -19.36 1.30
C SER A 156 28.07 -20.56 0.83
N GLU A 157 27.74 -21.42 1.77
CA GLU A 157 27.02 -22.69 1.58
C GLU A 157 25.88 -22.80 2.63
N PRO A 158 24.84 -23.63 2.45
CA PRO A 158 23.65 -23.57 3.28
C PRO A 158 23.88 -23.98 4.74
N TRP A 159 23.48 -23.13 5.69
CA TRP A 159 23.36 -23.38 7.12
C TRP A 159 21.89 -23.48 7.54
N ILE A 160 21.63 -24.02 8.73
CA ILE A 160 20.37 -23.85 9.45
C ILE A 160 20.62 -23.23 10.82
N THR A 161 19.64 -22.54 11.39
CA THR A 161 19.62 -22.10 12.80
C THR A 161 18.22 -22.21 13.40
N ASP A 162 18.16 -22.53 14.69
CA ASP A 162 16.99 -22.37 15.58
C ASP A 162 17.16 -21.19 16.57
N GLY A 163 18.18 -20.36 16.35
CA GLY A 163 18.59 -19.29 17.25
C GLY A 163 19.46 -19.74 18.42
N THR A 164 20.02 -20.95 18.39
CA THR A 164 21.03 -21.44 19.35
C THR A 164 22.34 -21.83 18.64
N GLU A 165 23.46 -21.78 19.35
CA GLU A 165 24.79 -22.16 18.81
C GLU A 165 24.84 -23.61 18.32
N ASN A 166 24.21 -24.51 19.08
CA ASN A 166 24.13 -25.95 18.80
C ASN A 166 23.22 -26.25 17.60
N GLY A 167 22.10 -25.53 17.48
CA GLY A 167 21.21 -25.62 16.32
C GLY A 167 21.73 -24.89 15.09
N THR A 168 22.86 -24.19 15.17
CA THR A 168 23.46 -23.42 14.08
C THR A 168 24.58 -24.20 13.39
N MET A 169 24.30 -24.80 12.23
CA MET A 169 25.21 -25.72 11.54
C MET A 169 25.07 -25.66 10.01
N LEU A 170 26.20 -25.92 9.32
CA LEU A 170 26.24 -26.17 7.88
C LEU A 170 25.41 -27.43 7.54
N LEU A 171 24.53 -27.32 6.56
CA LEU A 171 23.69 -28.40 6.02
C LEU A 171 24.39 -29.16 4.89
N SER A 172 24.97 -28.45 3.92
CA SER A 172 25.65 -29.07 2.76
C SER A 172 26.78 -28.16 2.31
N ASP A 173 27.76 -28.75 1.64
CA ASP A 173 28.78 -28.05 0.85
C ASP A 173 28.60 -28.54 -0.60
N PHE A 174 27.79 -27.81 -1.37
CA PHE A 174 27.45 -28.18 -2.75
C PHE A 174 28.57 -27.83 -3.75
N TYR A 175 29.49 -26.92 -3.41
CA TYR A 175 30.73 -26.64 -4.15
C TYR A 175 32.00 -26.83 -3.29
N PRO A 176 32.42 -28.10 -3.04
CA PRO A 176 33.47 -28.45 -2.09
C PRO A 176 34.71 -27.57 -2.06
N GLY A 177 34.94 -26.93 -0.91
CA GLY A 177 36.07 -26.03 -0.64
C GLY A 177 35.61 -24.57 -0.54
N THR A 178 36.47 -23.61 -0.92
CA THR A 178 36.15 -22.17 -0.77
C THR A 178 35.26 -21.61 -1.89
N SER A 179 34.49 -22.46 -2.58
CA SER A 179 33.49 -22.03 -3.57
C SER A 179 32.14 -21.79 -2.86
N SER A 180 31.03 -21.61 -3.57
CA SER A 180 29.76 -21.24 -2.92
C SER A 180 28.55 -21.66 -3.75
N SER A 181 27.47 -22.05 -3.10
CA SER A 181 26.23 -22.48 -3.73
C SER A 181 25.13 -21.45 -3.56
N TYR A 182 24.31 -21.30 -4.60
CA TYR A 182 23.19 -20.38 -4.61
C TYR A 182 21.95 -21.11 -5.11
N ILE A 183 20.80 -20.81 -4.49
CA ILE A 183 19.51 -21.39 -4.87
C ILE A 183 19.04 -20.84 -6.21
N ASN A 184 18.32 -21.65 -6.98
CA ASN A 184 17.84 -21.24 -8.29
C ASN A 184 16.98 -19.99 -8.18
N ASN A 185 15.97 -20.10 -7.32
CA ASN A 185 14.93 -19.12 -7.19
C ASN A 185 14.21 -19.30 -5.85
N SER A 186 13.79 -18.21 -5.23
CA SER A 186 13.80 -18.13 -3.78
C SER A 186 12.44 -17.92 -3.06
N THR A 187 11.31 -17.90 -3.79
CA THR A 187 9.99 -18.45 -3.38
C THR A 187 9.53 -19.58 -4.30
N ASP A 188 10.33 -19.96 -5.30
CA ASP A 188 10.34 -21.34 -5.80
C ASP A 188 11.15 -22.20 -4.81
N TYR A 189 10.74 -22.09 -3.54
CA TYR A 189 10.88 -23.10 -2.51
C TYR A 189 9.48 -23.43 -2.01
N VAL A 190 9.29 -24.66 -1.56
CA VAL A 190 8.05 -25.04 -0.89
C VAL A 190 8.33 -25.97 0.27
N ILE A 191 7.62 -25.76 1.38
CA ILE A 191 7.62 -26.71 2.49
C ILE A 191 6.55 -27.76 2.19
N SER A 192 6.91 -29.04 2.18
CA SER A 192 5.98 -30.16 2.06
C SER A 192 6.32 -31.23 3.09
N GLY A 193 5.35 -31.58 3.94
CA GLY A 193 5.59 -32.34 5.16
C GLY A 193 6.64 -31.64 6.06
N SER A 194 7.66 -32.37 6.48
CA SER A 194 8.80 -31.88 7.27
C SER A 194 10.04 -31.54 6.43
N LYS A 195 9.87 -31.26 5.14
CA LYS A 195 10.96 -31.01 4.19
C LYS A 195 10.78 -29.65 3.51
N LEU A 196 11.87 -28.88 3.40
CA LEU A 196 11.98 -27.69 2.56
C LEU A 196 12.58 -28.12 1.22
N TYR A 197 11.84 -27.89 0.13
CA TYR A 197 12.27 -28.12 -1.24
C TYR A 197 12.66 -26.80 -1.86
N PHE A 198 13.78 -26.76 -2.58
CA PHE A 198 14.32 -25.59 -3.26
C PHE A 198 15.21 -26.08 -4.40
N THR A 199 15.27 -25.36 -5.52
CA THR A 199 16.18 -25.75 -6.62
C THR A 199 17.59 -25.18 -6.34
N VAL A 200 18.66 -25.90 -6.66
CA VAL A 200 20.07 -25.50 -6.42
C VAL A 200 20.99 -26.21 -7.42
N SER A 201 22.24 -25.75 -7.58
CA SER A 201 23.28 -26.45 -8.34
C SER A 201 24.41 -26.95 -7.44
N SER A 202 25.26 -27.83 -7.99
CA SER A 202 26.46 -28.37 -7.33
C SER A 202 27.67 -28.37 -8.25
N GLN A 203 28.85 -28.75 -7.74
CA GLN A 203 30.07 -28.87 -8.54
C GLN A 203 29.93 -29.81 -9.76
N ASP A 204 29.04 -30.79 -9.69
CA ASP A 204 28.81 -31.82 -10.71
C ASP A 204 27.50 -31.67 -11.51
N ARG A 205 26.57 -30.78 -11.09
CA ARG A 205 25.21 -30.67 -11.66
C ARG A 205 24.75 -29.23 -11.83
N GLY A 206 23.90 -28.97 -12.82
CA GLY A 206 23.19 -27.69 -12.94
C GLY A 206 22.01 -27.57 -11.97
N TYR A 207 21.02 -26.75 -12.33
CA TYR A 207 19.91 -26.40 -11.44
C TYR A 207 18.85 -27.48 -11.38
N GLU A 208 18.96 -28.27 -10.33
CA GLU A 208 18.16 -29.44 -10.03
C GLU A 208 17.39 -29.26 -8.71
N LEU A 209 16.33 -30.04 -8.53
CA LEU A 209 15.51 -29.96 -7.33
C LEU A 209 16.32 -30.50 -6.15
N ALA A 210 16.46 -29.70 -5.09
CA ALA A 210 17.05 -30.11 -3.83
C ALA A 210 16.02 -30.08 -2.69
N VAL A 211 16.42 -30.69 -1.59
CA VAL A 211 15.61 -30.84 -0.40
C VAL A 211 16.48 -30.73 0.85
N THR A 212 15.90 -30.26 1.95
CA THR A 212 16.45 -30.39 3.30
C THR A 212 15.36 -30.75 4.30
N ASP A 213 15.66 -31.61 5.27
CA ASP A 213 14.86 -31.81 6.49
C ASP A 213 15.37 -30.95 7.67
N GLY A 214 16.36 -30.08 7.42
CA GLY A 214 17.06 -29.30 8.42
C GLY A 214 18.17 -30.04 9.15
N THR A 215 18.62 -31.17 8.61
CA THR A 215 19.85 -31.87 9.00
C THR A 215 20.83 -31.95 7.82
N PRO A 216 22.14 -32.12 8.06
CA PRO A 216 23.09 -32.26 6.96
C PRO A 216 22.84 -33.51 6.10
N TRP A 217 22.55 -34.64 6.76
CA TRP A 217 22.29 -35.92 6.09
C TRP A 217 21.00 -35.96 5.26
N GLY A 218 20.03 -35.12 5.60
CA GLY A 218 18.80 -34.95 4.84
C GLY A 218 18.85 -33.81 3.82
N THR A 219 20.02 -33.20 3.57
CA THR A 219 20.21 -32.11 2.61
C THR A 219 20.93 -32.60 1.35
N SER A 220 20.24 -32.62 0.21
CA SER A 220 20.85 -32.96 -1.09
C SER A 220 20.02 -32.48 -2.27
N ILE A 221 20.64 -32.44 -3.46
CA ILE A 221 19.89 -32.56 -4.73
C ILE A 221 19.15 -33.90 -4.72
N VAL A 222 17.87 -33.91 -5.05
CA VAL A 222 17.02 -35.11 -4.99
C VAL A 222 17.28 -36.05 -6.15
N LYS A 223 17.61 -35.49 -7.33
CA LYS A 223 17.84 -36.21 -8.58
C LYS A 223 18.57 -35.31 -9.57
N ASP A 224 19.43 -35.90 -10.38
CA ASP A 224 19.92 -35.31 -11.62
C ASP A 224 18.93 -35.66 -12.75
N ILE A 225 18.03 -34.75 -13.11
CA ILE A 225 16.98 -34.99 -14.12
C ILE A 225 17.54 -34.80 -15.54
N GLU A 226 18.46 -33.84 -15.73
CA GLU A 226 19.15 -33.58 -16.98
C GLU A 226 20.67 -33.77 -16.83
N GLY A 227 21.09 -35.02 -17.10
CA GLY A 227 22.38 -35.57 -16.67
C GLY A 227 23.61 -34.68 -16.81
N GLY A 228 24.35 -34.55 -15.71
CA GLY A 228 25.60 -33.81 -15.62
C GLY A 228 25.39 -32.31 -15.39
N THR A 229 26.23 -31.47 -15.99
CA THR A 229 26.17 -30.00 -15.79
C THR A 229 25.01 -29.31 -16.53
N ASN A 230 24.02 -30.06 -17.04
CA ASN A 230 22.81 -29.48 -17.62
C ASN A 230 21.81 -29.16 -16.49
N SER A 231 20.66 -28.58 -16.82
CA SER A 231 19.64 -28.19 -15.83
C SER A 231 18.25 -28.54 -16.35
N SER A 232 17.46 -29.20 -15.52
CA SER A 232 16.05 -29.50 -15.80
C SER A 232 15.10 -28.32 -15.51
N TYR A 233 15.61 -27.25 -14.91
CA TYR A 233 14.88 -26.06 -14.47
C TYR A 233 13.57 -26.35 -13.71
N PRO A 234 13.63 -27.05 -12.55
CA PRO A 234 12.45 -27.27 -11.71
C PRO A 234 11.86 -25.94 -11.22
N THR A 235 10.62 -25.68 -11.63
CA THR A 235 9.86 -24.46 -11.37
C THR A 235 8.41 -24.76 -11.00
N ASN A 236 7.66 -23.75 -10.54
CA ASN A 236 6.26 -23.87 -10.15
C ASN A 236 6.07 -24.91 -9.02
N LEU A 237 6.96 -24.93 -8.04
CA LEU A 237 6.94 -25.90 -6.93
C LEU A 237 5.65 -25.74 -6.10
N ARG A 238 4.85 -26.80 -6.01
CA ARG A 238 3.61 -26.84 -5.22
C ARG A 238 3.57 -28.09 -4.33
N ALA A 239 3.40 -27.90 -3.03
CA ALA A 239 3.21 -29.01 -2.10
C ALA A 239 1.88 -29.71 -2.35
N ILE A 240 1.89 -31.04 -2.42
CA ILE A 240 0.69 -31.88 -2.54
C ILE A 240 0.82 -33.10 -1.62
N GLY A 241 0.02 -33.12 -0.55
CA GLY A 241 0.26 -34.04 0.57
C GLY A 241 1.65 -33.84 1.16
N ASN A 242 2.45 -34.92 1.19
CA ASN A 242 3.86 -34.91 1.62
C ASN A 242 4.85 -34.93 0.42
N LYS A 243 4.37 -34.60 -0.79
CA LYS A 243 5.16 -34.52 -2.02
C LYS A 243 5.20 -33.08 -2.55
N VAL A 244 6.02 -32.83 -3.55
CA VAL A 244 6.00 -31.62 -4.37
C VAL A 244 5.74 -32.00 -5.83
N ILE A 245 4.82 -31.31 -6.49
CA ILE A 245 4.72 -31.28 -7.95
C ILE A 245 5.40 -30.01 -8.49
N PHE A 246 5.96 -30.12 -9.68
CA PHE A 246 6.72 -29.06 -10.33
C PHE A 246 6.73 -29.27 -11.84
N THR A 247 7.02 -28.20 -12.57
CA THR A 247 7.31 -28.26 -14.01
C THR A 247 8.83 -28.39 -14.19
N ALA A 248 9.27 -29.35 -15.01
CA ALA A 248 10.69 -29.51 -15.36
C ALA A 248 10.84 -30.05 -16.79
N TYR A 249 11.95 -29.66 -17.42
CA TYR A 249 12.38 -30.13 -18.73
C TYR A 249 13.16 -31.44 -18.62
N ASN A 250 12.97 -32.35 -19.59
CA ASN A 250 14.04 -33.28 -19.97
C ASN A 250 14.06 -33.56 -21.48
N ASN A 251 15.19 -34.05 -21.99
CA ASN A 251 15.45 -34.36 -23.40
C ASN A 251 14.61 -35.54 -23.98
N SER A 252 13.75 -36.17 -23.18
CA SER A 252 12.88 -37.29 -23.60
C SER A 252 11.41 -36.92 -23.73
N TYR A 253 10.92 -35.98 -22.91
CA TYR A 253 9.51 -35.58 -22.80
C TYR A 253 9.29 -34.07 -22.92
N GLY A 254 10.35 -33.27 -23.06
CA GLY A 254 10.28 -31.83 -23.00
C GLY A 254 9.86 -31.31 -21.61
N THR A 255 9.14 -30.20 -21.58
CA THR A 255 8.67 -29.51 -20.37
C THR A 255 7.30 -30.03 -19.94
N GLU A 256 7.31 -30.91 -18.94
CA GLU A 256 6.15 -31.68 -18.49
C GLU A 256 5.92 -31.57 -16.97
N LEU A 257 4.87 -32.23 -16.47
CA LEU A 257 4.54 -32.27 -15.04
C LEU A 257 5.32 -33.37 -14.31
N TRP A 258 6.10 -33.00 -13.29
CA TRP A 258 6.92 -33.88 -12.45
C TRP A 258 6.40 -33.93 -11.00
N ILE A 259 6.87 -34.94 -10.25
CA ILE A 259 6.61 -35.10 -8.82
C ILE A 259 7.85 -35.62 -8.08
N SER A 260 8.02 -35.22 -6.82
CA SER A 260 9.05 -35.73 -5.90
C SER A 260 8.51 -35.89 -4.46
N ASP A 261 9.01 -36.88 -3.72
CA ASP A 261 8.92 -36.97 -2.24
C ASP A 261 10.24 -36.62 -1.53
N GLY A 262 11.16 -35.99 -2.25
CA GLY A 262 12.49 -35.65 -1.77
C GLY A 262 13.38 -36.89 -1.65
N THR A 263 13.27 -37.79 -2.62
CA THR A 263 14.17 -38.93 -2.85
C THR A 263 14.34 -39.14 -4.36
N GLU A 264 15.48 -39.69 -4.79
CA GLU A 264 15.78 -39.92 -6.22
C GLU A 264 14.78 -40.90 -6.88
N GLY A 265 14.50 -42.01 -6.19
CA GLY A 265 13.55 -43.03 -6.65
C GLY A 265 12.10 -42.57 -6.63
N GLY A 266 11.76 -41.61 -5.77
CA GLY A 266 10.45 -40.97 -5.72
C GLY A 266 10.31 -39.72 -6.60
N THR A 267 11.34 -39.37 -7.38
CA THR A 267 11.35 -38.24 -8.32
C THR A 267 11.23 -38.71 -9.77
N SER A 268 10.09 -38.40 -10.40
CA SER A 268 9.80 -38.78 -11.78
C SER A 268 8.86 -37.79 -12.46
N ILE A 269 8.76 -37.89 -13.79
CA ILE A 269 7.61 -37.37 -14.52
C ILE A 269 6.34 -37.97 -13.89
N LEU A 270 5.36 -37.10 -13.58
CA LEU A 270 4.06 -37.48 -13.04
C LEU A 270 3.12 -37.88 -14.17
N LYS A 271 3.19 -37.15 -15.29
CA LYS A 271 2.53 -37.50 -16.55
C LYS A 271 3.19 -36.77 -17.71
N ASP A 272 3.49 -37.53 -18.76
CA ASP A 272 3.63 -37.02 -20.13
C ASP A 272 2.21 -36.68 -20.63
N ILE A 273 1.91 -35.38 -20.73
CA ILE A 273 0.62 -34.86 -21.19
C ILE A 273 0.68 -34.53 -22.69
N TYR A 274 1.83 -34.06 -23.21
CA TYR A 274 2.08 -33.91 -24.65
C TYR A 274 3.02 -35.00 -25.15
N SER A 275 2.43 -36.14 -25.54
CA SER A 275 3.14 -37.38 -25.90
C SER A 275 4.37 -37.20 -26.79
N GLY A 276 5.55 -37.57 -26.26
CA GLY A 276 6.84 -37.55 -26.97
C GLY A 276 7.67 -36.30 -26.71
N PHE A 277 8.41 -35.82 -27.71
CA PHE A 277 9.31 -34.64 -27.57
C PHE A 277 8.57 -33.28 -27.60
N GLY A 278 7.26 -33.27 -27.37
CA GLY A 278 6.50 -32.02 -27.25
C GLY A 278 6.64 -31.41 -25.86
N SER A 279 5.72 -30.54 -25.46
CA SER A 279 5.71 -29.99 -24.09
C SER A 279 4.32 -29.46 -23.75
N SER A 280 3.66 -30.07 -22.76
CA SER A 280 2.35 -29.64 -22.27
C SER A 280 2.37 -28.31 -21.53
N SER A 281 3.56 -27.83 -21.16
CA SER A 281 3.81 -26.53 -20.51
C SER A 281 2.86 -26.24 -19.33
N PRO A 282 2.78 -27.13 -18.31
CA PRO A 282 1.80 -27.03 -17.23
C PRO A 282 1.88 -25.70 -16.48
N SER A 283 0.77 -24.97 -16.41
CA SER A 283 0.74 -23.60 -15.90
C SER A 283 -0.60 -23.20 -15.28
N GLY A 284 -0.61 -22.14 -14.46
CA GLY A 284 -1.84 -21.64 -13.81
C GLY A 284 -2.35 -22.51 -12.66
N PHE A 285 -1.45 -23.18 -11.93
CA PHE A 285 -1.78 -24.07 -10.81
C PHE A 285 -2.56 -23.36 -9.68
N ILE A 286 -3.84 -23.71 -9.52
CA ILE A 286 -4.72 -23.29 -8.42
C ILE A 286 -5.12 -24.50 -7.57
N GLU A 287 -5.12 -24.37 -6.24
CA GLU A 287 -5.47 -25.48 -5.32
C GLU A 287 -7.00 -25.60 -5.16
N LEU A 288 -7.52 -26.82 -5.30
CA LEU A 288 -8.91 -27.15 -5.02
C LEU A 288 -9.03 -28.53 -4.35
N ASN A 289 -9.38 -28.53 -3.06
CA ASN A 289 -9.67 -29.71 -2.24
C ASN A 289 -8.51 -30.72 -2.19
N GLY A 290 -7.28 -30.22 -2.03
CA GLY A 290 -6.05 -31.04 -1.98
C GLY A 290 -5.57 -31.52 -3.35
N LYS A 291 -6.16 -30.99 -4.43
CA LYS A 291 -5.76 -31.20 -5.83
C LYS A 291 -5.31 -29.87 -6.44
N PHE A 292 -4.59 -29.91 -7.56
CA PHE A 292 -4.35 -28.70 -8.37
C PHE A 292 -5.11 -28.77 -9.69
N ILE A 293 -5.77 -27.68 -10.04
CA ILE A 293 -6.29 -27.41 -11.38
C ILE A 293 -5.29 -26.53 -12.11
N PHE A 294 -5.08 -26.80 -13.40
CA PHE A 294 -4.07 -26.14 -14.23
C PHE A 294 -4.46 -26.19 -15.71
N ARG A 295 -3.85 -25.32 -16.52
CA ARG A 295 -3.84 -25.44 -17.98
C ARG A 295 -2.68 -26.36 -18.40
N ALA A 296 -2.94 -27.26 -19.33
CA ALA A 296 -1.89 -28.00 -20.04
C ALA A 296 -2.30 -28.30 -21.48
N ASP A 297 -1.30 -28.28 -22.37
CA ASP A 297 -1.45 -28.52 -23.80
C ASP A 297 -1.29 -30.01 -24.11
N SER A 298 -2.08 -30.53 -25.05
CA SER A 298 -2.12 -31.96 -25.38
C SER A 298 -2.21 -32.19 -26.89
N TYR A 299 -1.61 -33.29 -27.36
CA TYR A 299 -1.40 -33.55 -28.79
C TYR A 299 -2.68 -33.57 -29.65
N ASN A 300 -3.82 -33.98 -29.07
CA ASN A 300 -5.08 -34.20 -29.79
C ASN A 300 -6.31 -33.44 -29.24
N MET A 301 -6.15 -32.72 -28.14
CA MET A 301 -7.19 -31.92 -27.48
C MET A 301 -6.73 -30.47 -27.19
N GLY A 302 -5.55 -30.08 -27.66
CA GLY A 302 -5.00 -28.74 -27.49
C GLY A 302 -4.86 -28.30 -26.03
N SER A 303 -5.04 -26.99 -25.80
CA SER A 303 -4.94 -26.29 -24.53
C SER A 303 -6.27 -26.33 -23.76
N GLU A 304 -6.38 -27.24 -22.79
CA GLU A 304 -7.61 -27.46 -22.00
C GLU A 304 -7.36 -27.44 -20.49
N VAL A 305 -8.43 -27.66 -19.70
CA VAL A 305 -8.38 -27.60 -18.23
C VAL A 305 -8.15 -28.99 -17.62
N TRP A 306 -7.06 -29.13 -16.88
CA TRP A 306 -6.60 -30.36 -16.25
C TRP A 306 -6.68 -30.27 -14.71
N ILE A 307 -6.76 -31.43 -14.07
CA ILE A 307 -6.65 -31.58 -12.61
C ILE A 307 -5.60 -32.65 -12.28
N THR A 308 -4.93 -32.54 -11.13
CA THR A 308 -4.06 -33.59 -10.56
C THR A 308 -4.21 -33.71 -9.04
N ASP A 309 -4.13 -34.94 -8.53
CA ASP A 309 -3.96 -35.25 -7.11
C ASP A 309 -2.55 -35.79 -6.77
N GLY A 310 -1.59 -35.60 -7.68
CA GLY A 310 -0.23 -36.13 -7.51
C GLY A 310 -0.10 -37.61 -7.89
N THR A 311 -1.11 -38.19 -8.56
CA THR A 311 -1.03 -39.53 -9.17
C THR A 311 -1.27 -39.46 -10.67
N THR A 312 -0.58 -40.29 -11.46
CA THR A 312 -0.72 -40.31 -12.94
C THR A 312 -2.15 -40.62 -13.41
N ASN A 313 -2.93 -41.33 -12.59
CA ASN A 313 -4.35 -41.63 -12.82
C ASN A 313 -5.26 -40.43 -12.49
N GLY A 314 -4.91 -39.65 -11.46
CA GLY A 314 -5.63 -38.44 -11.07
C GLY A 314 -5.24 -37.21 -11.90
N THR A 315 -4.04 -37.20 -12.52
CA THR A 315 -3.63 -36.22 -13.53
C THR A 315 -4.41 -36.45 -14.83
N LYS A 316 -5.48 -35.69 -15.03
CA LYS A 316 -6.38 -35.85 -16.19
C LYS A 316 -7.04 -34.54 -16.62
N LEU A 317 -7.44 -34.51 -17.88
CA LEU A 317 -8.39 -33.56 -18.43
C LEU A 317 -9.67 -33.58 -17.58
N ILE A 318 -10.17 -32.42 -17.16
CA ILE A 318 -11.47 -32.32 -16.48
C ILE A 318 -12.59 -32.36 -17.52
N LYS A 319 -12.42 -31.60 -18.61
CA LYS A 319 -13.35 -31.52 -19.74
C LYS A 319 -12.61 -31.01 -20.96
N ASP A 320 -12.86 -31.62 -22.11
CA ASP A 320 -12.62 -31.03 -23.42
C ASP A 320 -13.72 -29.96 -23.63
N ILE A 321 -13.39 -28.69 -23.50
CA ILE A 321 -14.36 -27.60 -23.62
C ILE A 321 -14.52 -27.19 -25.09
N TYR A 322 -13.43 -27.10 -25.87
CA TYR A 322 -13.49 -26.86 -27.33
C TYR A 322 -13.09 -28.11 -28.15
N SER A 323 -13.93 -29.14 -28.05
CA SER A 323 -14.04 -30.33 -28.90
C SER A 323 -12.90 -30.60 -29.90
N GLY A 324 -11.94 -31.44 -29.51
CA GLY A 324 -10.90 -31.98 -30.41
C GLY A 324 -9.66 -31.08 -30.54
N TYR A 325 -9.04 -31.01 -31.73
CA TYR A 325 -7.75 -30.31 -31.96
C TYR A 325 -7.78 -28.78 -31.74
N TYR A 326 -8.91 -28.20 -31.36
CA TYR A 326 -9.01 -26.79 -31.02
C TYR A 326 -8.56 -26.56 -29.57
N SER A 327 -8.94 -25.44 -28.96
CA SER A 327 -8.47 -25.06 -27.63
C SER A 327 -9.40 -24.04 -27.00
N SER A 328 -9.95 -24.36 -25.83
CA SER A 328 -10.76 -23.44 -25.04
C SER A 328 -9.93 -22.34 -24.37
N TYR A 329 -8.60 -22.55 -24.31
CA TYR A 329 -7.60 -21.68 -23.68
C TYR A 329 -8.01 -21.21 -22.27
N PRO A 330 -8.13 -22.11 -21.28
CA PRO A 330 -8.52 -21.76 -19.92
C PRO A 330 -7.52 -20.80 -19.26
N GLN A 331 -8.04 -19.69 -18.73
CA GLN A 331 -7.27 -18.63 -18.07
C GLN A 331 -8.08 -18.05 -16.90
N ASP A 332 -7.47 -17.18 -16.09
CA ASP A 332 -8.14 -16.51 -14.95
C ASP A 332 -8.59 -17.47 -13.83
N PHE A 333 -7.75 -18.46 -13.50
CA PHE A 333 -8.03 -19.46 -12.48
C PHE A 333 -8.10 -18.87 -11.06
N LEU A 334 -9.29 -18.45 -10.62
CA LEU A 334 -9.54 -18.03 -9.24
C LEU A 334 -10.38 -19.07 -8.49
N LYS A 335 -9.90 -19.48 -7.33
CA LYS A 335 -10.67 -20.24 -6.34
C LYS A 335 -11.59 -19.31 -5.54
N VAL A 336 -12.89 -19.55 -5.58
CA VAL A 336 -13.92 -18.90 -4.76
C VAL A 336 -14.63 -19.99 -3.96
N GLY A 337 -14.29 -20.10 -2.68
CA GLY A 337 -14.73 -21.23 -1.83
C GLY A 337 -14.31 -22.59 -2.41
N ASN A 338 -15.31 -23.44 -2.69
CA ASN A 338 -15.11 -24.79 -3.26
C ASN A 338 -15.29 -24.85 -4.79
N THR A 339 -15.25 -23.71 -5.47
CA THR A 339 -15.36 -23.60 -6.94
C THR A 339 -14.14 -22.88 -7.49
N VAL A 340 -13.57 -23.36 -8.59
CA VAL A 340 -12.61 -22.61 -9.40
C VAL A 340 -13.37 -22.00 -10.57
N PHE A 341 -13.32 -20.68 -10.69
CA PHE A 341 -13.79 -19.92 -11.84
C PHE A 341 -12.62 -19.68 -12.79
N PHE A 342 -12.94 -19.61 -14.09
CA PHE A 342 -11.97 -19.36 -15.16
C PHE A 342 -12.72 -18.86 -16.41
N SER A 343 -12.02 -18.27 -17.37
CA SER A 343 -12.59 -17.90 -18.67
C SER A 343 -12.11 -18.88 -19.76
N ALA A 344 -13.03 -19.30 -20.63
CA ALA A 344 -12.80 -20.29 -21.68
C ALA A 344 -13.86 -20.17 -22.80
N THR A 345 -13.59 -20.75 -23.97
CA THR A 345 -14.54 -20.85 -25.10
C THR A 345 -14.88 -22.30 -25.44
N ASP A 346 -16.12 -22.57 -25.81
CA ASP A 346 -16.58 -23.87 -26.35
C ASP A 346 -16.73 -23.88 -27.87
N GLY A 347 -16.40 -22.76 -28.54
CA GLY A 347 -16.61 -22.57 -29.97
C GLY A 347 -18.05 -22.23 -30.38
N ILE A 348 -18.97 -22.04 -29.42
CA ILE A 348 -20.40 -21.74 -29.67
C ILE A 348 -20.80 -20.41 -29.03
N SER A 349 -20.66 -20.26 -27.70
CA SER A 349 -20.99 -19.02 -26.97
C SER A 349 -19.82 -18.03 -26.88
N GLY A 350 -18.67 -18.36 -27.49
CA GLY A 350 -17.45 -17.54 -27.40
C GLY A 350 -16.76 -17.65 -26.03
N ARG A 351 -15.88 -16.69 -25.69
CA ARG A 351 -15.17 -16.70 -24.38
C ARG A 351 -16.09 -16.17 -23.28
N GLU A 352 -16.57 -17.09 -22.47
CA GLU A 352 -17.56 -16.87 -21.40
C GLU A 352 -17.02 -17.18 -20.00
N LEU A 353 -17.85 -16.99 -18.98
CA LEU A 353 -17.54 -17.39 -17.60
C LEU A 353 -17.78 -18.88 -17.40
N TRP A 354 -16.71 -19.63 -17.12
CA TRP A 354 -16.78 -21.04 -16.75
C TRP A 354 -16.46 -21.22 -15.27
N LYS A 355 -17.01 -22.30 -14.71
CA LYS A 355 -16.68 -22.78 -13.37
C LYS A 355 -16.38 -24.27 -13.39
N THR A 356 -15.62 -24.74 -12.41
CA THR A 356 -15.43 -26.16 -12.13
C THR A 356 -15.32 -26.42 -10.63
N ASN A 357 -15.77 -27.60 -10.21
CA ASN A 357 -15.53 -28.18 -8.89
C ASN A 357 -14.46 -29.30 -8.93
N GLY A 358 -13.78 -29.49 -10.07
CA GLY A 358 -12.85 -30.59 -10.32
C GLY A 358 -13.46 -31.83 -11.01
N THR A 359 -14.74 -31.81 -11.41
CA THR A 359 -15.38 -32.89 -12.19
C THR A 359 -15.91 -32.39 -13.55
N ALA A 360 -16.07 -33.30 -14.51
CA ALA A 360 -16.58 -32.97 -15.85
C ALA A 360 -18.00 -32.39 -15.81
N GLU A 361 -18.85 -32.96 -14.95
CA GLU A 361 -20.24 -32.60 -14.73
C GLU A 361 -20.39 -31.24 -14.02
N GLY A 362 -19.45 -30.91 -13.13
CA GLY A 362 -19.36 -29.59 -12.51
C GLY A 362 -18.62 -28.55 -13.34
N THR A 363 -18.03 -28.92 -14.49
CA THR A 363 -17.33 -28.00 -15.40
C THR A 363 -18.31 -27.42 -16.42
N LEU A 364 -18.85 -26.25 -16.08
CA LEU A 364 -20.04 -25.67 -16.71
C LEU A 364 -19.83 -24.19 -17.03
N LEU A 365 -20.41 -23.78 -18.17
CA LEU A 365 -20.76 -22.40 -18.46
C LEU A 365 -21.66 -21.88 -17.32
N VAL A 366 -21.27 -20.77 -16.71
CA VAL A 366 -22.03 -20.17 -15.58
C VAL A 366 -23.26 -19.44 -16.09
N LYS A 367 -23.08 -18.70 -17.20
CA LYS A 367 -24.08 -17.96 -17.94
C LYS A 367 -23.51 -17.63 -19.31
N ASP A 368 -24.33 -17.72 -20.35
CA ASP A 368 -24.10 -17.03 -21.62
C ASP A 368 -24.51 -15.56 -21.40
N ILE A 369 -23.56 -14.63 -21.42
CA ILE A 369 -23.80 -13.22 -21.08
C ILE A 369 -24.05 -12.39 -22.33
N ASN A 370 -23.37 -12.67 -23.46
CA ASN A 370 -23.58 -11.98 -24.74
C ASN A 370 -24.40 -12.81 -25.74
N LEU A 371 -25.73 -12.74 -25.58
CA LEU A 371 -26.71 -13.43 -26.43
C LEU A 371 -26.74 -12.96 -27.90
N THR A 372 -25.85 -12.05 -28.33
CA THR A 372 -25.78 -11.54 -29.70
C THR A 372 -24.62 -12.11 -30.52
N SER A 373 -23.66 -12.78 -29.88
CA SER A 373 -22.50 -13.36 -30.56
C SER A 373 -22.81 -14.75 -31.12
N ILE A 374 -22.60 -14.96 -32.42
CA ILE A 374 -22.65 -16.29 -33.07
C ILE A 374 -21.58 -16.52 -34.14
N LEU A 375 -20.88 -15.47 -34.62
CA LEU A 375 -19.92 -15.58 -35.74
C LEU A 375 -18.74 -14.58 -35.72
N ASP A 376 -18.61 -13.70 -34.71
CA ASP A 376 -17.60 -12.63 -34.71
C ASP A 376 -17.09 -12.30 -33.29
N GLU A 377 -15.96 -11.61 -33.17
CA GLU A 377 -15.12 -11.48 -31.96
C GLU A 377 -15.67 -10.49 -30.90
N SER A 378 -17.00 -10.47 -30.69
CA SER A 378 -17.68 -9.69 -29.65
C SER A 378 -17.54 -10.34 -28.26
N LEU A 379 -16.31 -10.37 -27.76
CA LEU A 379 -15.91 -11.11 -26.56
C LEU A 379 -16.58 -10.61 -25.27
N THR A 380 -17.39 -11.47 -24.63
CA THR A 380 -17.91 -11.24 -23.26
C THR A 380 -16.78 -10.99 -22.27
N PHE A 381 -15.75 -11.84 -22.29
CA PHE A 381 -14.51 -11.64 -21.57
C PHE A 381 -13.45 -11.13 -22.53
N SER A 382 -13.08 -9.86 -22.40
CA SER A 382 -12.01 -9.18 -23.15
C SER A 382 -10.85 -10.13 -23.51
N SER A 383 -10.39 -10.16 -24.77
CA SER A 383 -9.16 -10.90 -25.19
C SER A 383 -7.97 -10.50 -24.33
N TYR A 384 -8.03 -9.26 -23.89
CA TYR A 384 -7.29 -8.69 -22.79
C TYR A 384 -7.48 -9.49 -21.51
N SER A 385 -6.47 -10.30 -21.20
CA SER A 385 -6.10 -10.55 -19.79
C SER A 385 -6.23 -9.24 -19.03
N THR A 386 -5.73 -8.18 -19.64
CA THR A 386 -5.81 -6.80 -19.18
C THR A 386 -7.23 -6.20 -19.38
N ARG A 387 -8.23 -6.94 -18.87
CA ARG A 387 -9.61 -6.64 -18.43
C ARG A 387 -10.33 -7.86 -17.85
N ARG A 388 -9.91 -9.08 -18.16
CA ARG A 388 -10.43 -10.23 -17.42
C ARG A 388 -10.06 -10.11 -15.95
N LYS A 389 -11.07 -10.32 -15.12
CA LYS A 389 -11.05 -9.93 -13.72
C LYS A 389 -11.71 -10.94 -12.85
N PHE A 390 -10.94 -11.47 -11.91
CA PHE A 390 -11.43 -12.50 -11.02
C PHE A 390 -10.92 -12.17 -9.62
N ILE A 391 -11.77 -11.54 -8.81
CA ILE A 391 -11.55 -11.32 -7.37
C ILE A 391 -12.67 -12.04 -6.60
N ASP A 392 -12.32 -12.61 -5.44
CA ASP A 392 -13.27 -13.12 -4.45
C ASP A 392 -13.58 -12.01 -3.42
N ILE A 393 -14.87 -11.72 -3.19
CA ILE A 393 -15.32 -11.16 -1.90
C ILE A 393 -16.27 -12.16 -1.25
N ASN A 394 -15.95 -12.59 -0.03
CA ASN A 394 -16.87 -13.35 0.82
C ASN A 394 -17.54 -14.56 0.12
N GLY A 395 -16.85 -15.23 -0.81
CA GLY A 395 -17.37 -16.36 -1.58
C GLY A 395 -18.20 -15.97 -2.82
N LYS A 396 -17.96 -14.79 -3.39
CA LYS A 396 -18.58 -14.32 -4.66
C LYS A 396 -17.50 -13.82 -5.61
N LEU A 397 -17.60 -14.24 -6.86
CA LEU A 397 -16.74 -13.75 -7.94
C LEU A 397 -17.20 -12.35 -8.36
N PHE A 398 -16.24 -11.43 -8.50
CA PHE A 398 -16.41 -10.15 -9.17
C PHE A 398 -15.51 -10.07 -10.39
N PHE A 399 -16.11 -9.66 -11.50
CA PHE A 399 -15.53 -9.78 -12.83
C PHE A 399 -16.12 -8.79 -13.83
N LEU A 400 -15.39 -8.55 -14.91
CA LEU A 400 -15.78 -7.61 -15.95
C LEU A 400 -16.25 -8.37 -17.18
N ALA A 401 -17.46 -8.08 -17.65
CA ALA A 401 -18.06 -8.77 -18.78
C ALA A 401 -19.01 -7.87 -19.60
N ASN A 402 -19.11 -8.17 -20.89
CA ASN A 402 -19.99 -7.49 -21.84
C ASN A 402 -21.20 -8.37 -22.20
N SER A 403 -22.38 -7.77 -22.24
CA SER A 403 -23.66 -8.44 -22.57
C SER A 403 -24.21 -8.12 -23.96
N GLY A 404 -23.47 -7.32 -24.74
CA GLY A 404 -23.84 -6.90 -26.09
C GLY A 404 -24.64 -5.60 -26.16
N SER A 405 -25.33 -5.22 -25.06
CA SER A 405 -26.14 -3.99 -24.98
C SER A 405 -25.61 -2.92 -24.02
N GLU A 406 -24.94 -3.31 -22.94
CA GLU A 406 -24.46 -2.44 -21.85
C GLU A 406 -22.92 -2.23 -21.85
N GLY A 407 -22.22 -2.77 -22.85
CA GLY A 407 -20.75 -2.75 -22.86
C GLY A 407 -20.12 -3.65 -21.79
N PHE A 408 -18.78 -3.63 -21.68
CA PHE A 408 -18.10 -4.25 -20.54
C PHE A 408 -18.42 -3.45 -19.27
N GLU A 409 -19.05 -4.07 -18.27
CA GLU A 409 -19.32 -3.46 -16.96
C GLU A 409 -18.92 -4.40 -15.81
N LEU A 410 -19.04 -3.97 -14.54
CA LEU A 410 -18.82 -4.88 -13.41
C LEU A 410 -20.03 -5.81 -13.21
N TRP A 411 -19.75 -7.10 -13.29
CA TRP A 411 -20.64 -8.19 -12.95
C TRP A 411 -20.18 -8.85 -11.64
N LYS A 412 -21.14 -9.49 -10.98
CA LYS A 412 -20.90 -10.45 -9.89
C LYS A 412 -21.43 -11.82 -10.29
N SER A 413 -20.92 -12.87 -9.67
CA SER A 413 -21.51 -14.22 -9.72
C SER A 413 -21.37 -14.94 -8.37
N ASP A 414 -22.41 -15.69 -8.00
CA ASP A 414 -22.38 -16.73 -6.97
C ASP A 414 -22.13 -18.13 -7.55
N GLY A 415 -21.79 -18.22 -8.84
CA GLY A 415 -21.67 -19.46 -9.60
C GLY A 415 -22.98 -19.96 -10.21
N THR A 416 -24.08 -19.21 -10.15
CA THR A 416 -25.34 -19.54 -10.82
C THR A 416 -25.68 -18.51 -11.89
N SER A 417 -26.38 -18.91 -12.97
CA SER A 417 -26.83 -17.96 -14.01
C SER A 417 -27.76 -16.87 -13.47
N ALA A 418 -28.56 -17.18 -12.44
CA ALA A 418 -29.46 -16.23 -11.79
C ALA A 418 -28.73 -15.21 -10.91
N GLY A 419 -27.72 -15.64 -10.14
CA GLY A 419 -26.86 -14.75 -9.36
C GLY A 419 -25.75 -14.08 -10.17
N THR A 420 -25.62 -14.42 -11.47
CA THR A 420 -24.70 -13.77 -12.40
C THR A 420 -25.37 -12.54 -13.02
N THR A 421 -25.12 -11.38 -12.41
CA THR A 421 -25.82 -10.13 -12.70
C THR A 421 -24.84 -8.96 -12.80
N LEU A 422 -25.13 -8.04 -13.72
CA LEU A 422 -24.62 -6.67 -13.72
C LEU A 422 -24.79 -6.06 -12.32
N VAL A 423 -23.74 -5.46 -11.77
CA VAL A 423 -23.80 -4.79 -10.46
C VAL A 423 -24.54 -3.45 -10.58
N LYS A 424 -24.21 -2.70 -11.63
CA LYS A 424 -24.92 -1.51 -12.12
C LYS A 424 -24.33 -1.11 -13.49
N ASP A 425 -25.16 -0.49 -14.33
CA ASP A 425 -24.77 0.24 -15.55
C ASP A 425 -24.16 1.59 -15.15
N PHE A 426 -22.98 1.89 -15.70
CA PHE A 426 -22.18 3.06 -15.37
C PHE A 426 -22.06 4.09 -16.49
N ILE A 427 -22.19 3.71 -17.76
CA ILE A 427 -22.67 4.62 -18.80
C ILE A 427 -23.79 3.98 -19.60
N ALA A 428 -24.97 4.59 -19.46
CA ALA A 428 -26.21 4.14 -20.07
C ALA A 428 -26.07 3.89 -21.58
N GLY A 429 -26.08 2.61 -21.97
CA GLY A 429 -25.94 2.13 -23.34
C GLY A 429 -24.69 1.26 -23.55
N PRO A 430 -24.26 1.02 -24.80
CA PRO A 430 -23.19 0.07 -25.12
C PRO A 430 -21.77 0.58 -24.81
N ALA A 431 -21.64 1.62 -23.99
CA ALA A 431 -20.39 2.32 -23.78
C ALA A 431 -19.49 1.54 -22.81
N SER A 432 -18.51 0.82 -23.36
CA SER A 432 -17.38 0.28 -22.61
C SER A 432 -16.31 1.37 -22.43
N PRO A 433 -16.03 1.87 -21.21
CA PRO A 433 -15.26 3.12 -21.06
C PRO A 433 -13.84 2.93 -20.47
N GLU A 434 -13.43 3.54 -19.33
CA GLU A 434 -12.06 3.53 -18.67
C GLU A 434 -11.96 3.14 -17.15
N PHE A 435 -11.44 2.01 -16.62
CA PHE A 435 -11.56 1.58 -15.16
C PHE A 435 -10.19 0.83 -14.70
N SER A 436 -9.70 0.67 -13.41
CA SER A 436 -8.35 0.15 -12.95
C SER A 436 -8.13 -0.49 -11.47
N ASN A 437 -6.92 -0.62 -10.82
CA ASN A 437 -6.39 -1.44 -9.61
C ASN A 437 -7.30 -2.20 -8.58
N PHE A 438 -6.89 -3.32 -7.92
CA PHE A 438 -7.86 -4.40 -7.52
C PHE A 438 -7.71 -5.37 -6.27
N GLN A 439 -6.94 -5.15 -5.19
CA GLN A 439 -6.83 -6.16 -4.07
C GLN A 439 -7.77 -5.94 -2.84
N VAL A 440 -8.32 -6.99 -2.22
CA VAL A 440 -9.57 -6.97 -1.41
C VAL A 440 -9.52 -6.31 -0.01
N THR A 441 -10.67 -5.86 0.50
CA THR A 441 -10.86 -5.38 1.87
C THR A 441 -12.20 -5.75 2.51
N GLY A 442 -12.12 -6.66 3.49
CA GLY A 442 -13.24 -7.28 4.17
C GLY A 442 -14.43 -7.62 3.25
N SER A 443 -15.57 -6.96 3.44
CA SER A 443 -16.86 -7.34 2.82
C SER A 443 -17.29 -6.49 1.63
N PHE A 444 -16.48 -5.53 1.22
CA PHE A 444 -16.85 -4.54 0.21
C PHE A 444 -15.97 -4.66 -1.03
N LEU A 445 -16.02 -3.64 -1.87
CA LEU A 445 -15.39 -3.49 -3.16
C LEU A 445 -15.38 -1.99 -3.47
N TYR A 446 -14.45 -1.39 -4.22
CA TYR A 446 -14.31 0.08 -4.25
C TYR A 446 -14.21 0.89 -5.64
N PHE A 447 -14.94 0.52 -6.74
CA PHE A 447 -15.21 1.34 -8.00
C PHE A 447 -16.07 2.50 -7.61
N SER A 448 -16.38 3.61 -8.33
CA SER A 448 -16.21 4.00 -9.74
C SER A 448 -17.38 3.68 -10.69
N VAL A 449 -17.45 4.34 -11.86
CA VAL A 449 -18.54 4.40 -12.91
C VAL A 449 -17.92 5.10 -14.16
N LYS A 450 -18.53 5.37 -15.37
CA LYS A 450 -18.00 6.38 -16.36
C LYS A 450 -18.79 7.70 -16.54
N ASP A 451 -18.05 8.76 -16.88
CA ASP A 451 -18.41 10.05 -17.45
C ASP A 451 -17.41 10.32 -18.59
N ASN A 452 -17.87 10.55 -19.81
CA ASN A 452 -16.99 10.68 -21.00
C ASN A 452 -16.33 12.08 -21.13
N ALA A 453 -16.40 12.90 -20.10
CA ALA A 453 -15.51 14.05 -19.89
C ALA A 453 -14.45 13.75 -18.81
N ASP A 454 -14.48 12.55 -18.23
CA ASP A 454 -13.32 11.82 -17.71
C ASP A 454 -12.60 12.51 -16.53
N ASN A 455 -13.30 13.48 -15.94
CA ASN A 455 -13.71 13.35 -14.54
C ASN A 455 -13.74 11.85 -14.08
N ARG A 456 -13.30 11.54 -12.86
CA ARG A 456 -12.91 10.16 -12.49
C ARG A 456 -13.60 9.78 -11.16
N TYR A 457 -14.34 8.66 -11.04
CA TYR A 457 -15.30 8.38 -9.91
C TYR A 457 -14.65 7.34 -8.97
N TYR A 458 -14.63 7.47 -7.64
CA TYR A 458 -14.45 6.39 -6.66
C TYR A 458 -15.82 6.15 -6.01
N TYR A 459 -16.20 4.92 -5.71
CA TYR A 459 -17.39 4.51 -4.95
C TYR A 459 -17.01 3.30 -4.06
N ARG A 460 -18.02 2.69 -3.44
CA ARG A 460 -18.06 1.28 -3.05
C ARG A 460 -18.84 0.43 -4.06
N THR A 461 -18.80 -0.89 -3.92
CA THR A 461 -19.97 -1.76 -4.01
C THR A 461 -19.88 -2.85 -2.95
N ASP A 462 -21.01 -3.42 -2.58
CA ASP A 462 -21.17 -4.75 -1.97
C ASP A 462 -21.63 -5.80 -3.01
N GLY A 463 -21.70 -5.39 -4.28
CA GLY A 463 -22.32 -6.13 -5.38
C GLY A 463 -23.80 -5.80 -5.60
N THR A 464 -24.33 -4.72 -5.03
CA THR A 464 -25.68 -4.21 -5.31
C THR A 464 -25.61 -2.81 -5.92
N ALA A 465 -26.60 -2.45 -6.74
CA ALA A 465 -26.72 -1.09 -7.30
C ALA A 465 -26.94 -0.02 -6.21
N GLU A 466 -27.47 -0.41 -5.04
CA GLU A 466 -27.75 0.47 -3.90
C GLU A 466 -26.52 0.68 -3.01
N GLY A 467 -25.77 -0.39 -2.68
CA GLY A 467 -24.47 -0.34 -2.00
C GLY A 467 -23.33 0.21 -2.87
N THR A 468 -23.62 0.49 -4.14
CA THR A 468 -22.76 1.16 -5.12
C THR A 468 -22.77 2.68 -4.90
N ILE A 469 -22.03 3.15 -3.90
CA ILE A 469 -22.11 4.54 -3.40
C ILE A 469 -20.78 5.26 -3.52
N GLU A 470 -20.78 6.35 -4.28
CA GLU A 470 -19.65 7.23 -4.51
C GLU A 470 -18.98 7.76 -3.24
N VAL A 471 -17.67 7.94 -3.26
CA VAL A 471 -16.91 8.56 -2.16
C VAL A 471 -17.03 10.09 -2.18
N SER A 472 -18.18 10.62 -2.62
CA SER A 472 -18.45 12.06 -2.79
C SER A 472 -19.64 12.64 -2.01
N LYS A 473 -20.71 11.86 -1.95
CA LYS A 473 -22.07 12.31 -1.72
C LYS A 473 -22.55 12.19 -0.27
N LEU A 474 -22.55 11.01 0.37
CA LEU A 474 -23.54 10.74 1.44
C LEU A 474 -23.38 11.47 2.79
N ASN A 475 -22.23 12.07 3.09
CA ASN A 475 -22.24 13.41 3.67
C ASN A 475 -21.21 14.30 2.95
N PRO A 476 -21.50 15.59 2.66
CA PRO A 476 -20.66 16.46 1.85
C PRO A 476 -19.83 17.52 2.61
N SER A 477 -19.87 17.56 3.94
CA SER A 477 -19.49 18.74 4.78
C SER A 477 -18.01 19.10 4.83
N LEU A 478 -17.27 18.58 3.87
CA LEU A 478 -15.85 18.55 3.70
C LEU A 478 -15.67 18.52 2.19
N GLU A 479 -15.32 19.64 1.59
CA GLU A 479 -15.08 19.74 0.15
C GLU A 479 -13.70 19.17 -0.20
N PHE A 480 -13.70 18.18 -1.13
CA PHE A 480 -12.64 17.23 -1.51
C PHE A 480 -12.50 16.68 -3.06
N GLU A 481 -11.82 16.96 -4.28
CA GLU A 481 -10.69 17.60 -5.24
C GLU A 481 -9.10 17.28 -5.27
N ASN A 482 -8.52 16.19 -5.81
CA ASN A 482 -7.14 16.03 -6.37
C ASN A 482 -6.44 14.69 -5.99
N VAL A 483 -6.67 13.49 -6.55
CA VAL A 483 -6.34 12.26 -5.76
C VAL A 483 -5.19 11.35 -6.14
N TYR A 484 -4.00 11.67 -5.67
CA TYR A 484 -2.86 10.79 -5.68
C TYR A 484 -3.01 9.43 -4.84
N THR A 485 -1.96 8.79 -4.28
CA THR A 485 -1.41 7.41 -4.54
C THR A 485 -1.55 6.15 -3.61
N LEU A 486 -2.22 5.05 -3.97
CA LEU A 486 -2.84 4.27 -2.89
C LEU A 486 -2.00 3.05 -2.27
N ILE A 487 -2.48 1.99 -1.56
CA ILE A 487 -1.77 0.68 -1.14
C ILE A 487 -2.64 -0.25 -0.20
N SER A 488 -2.17 -1.46 0.22
CA SER A 488 -2.72 -2.36 1.28
C SER A 488 -1.76 -2.81 2.41
N ILE A 489 -2.32 -3.23 3.57
CA ILE A 489 -1.72 -3.59 4.88
C ILE A 489 -2.73 -4.29 5.83
N ASN A 490 -3.05 -5.54 5.48
CA ASN A 490 -3.89 -6.51 6.24
C ASN A 490 -5.38 -6.64 5.80
N ASN A 491 -5.73 -6.26 4.57
CA ASN A 491 -7.02 -6.47 3.86
C ASN A 491 -8.30 -5.88 4.51
N GLN A 492 -8.18 -4.69 5.09
CA GLN A 492 -9.07 -4.15 6.07
C GLN A 492 -9.13 -2.55 6.18
N TYR A 493 -8.31 -1.61 5.62
CA TYR A 493 -8.31 -0.09 5.80
C TYR A 493 -7.89 0.63 4.46
N PHE A 494 -7.16 1.80 4.46
CA PHE A 494 -6.38 2.59 3.44
C PHE A 494 -6.45 4.14 3.49
N TYR A 495 -5.35 4.90 3.32
CA TYR A 495 -5.29 6.39 3.34
C TYR A 495 -5.57 7.11 2.00
N PHE A 496 -5.38 8.46 1.83
CA PHE A 496 -5.34 9.34 0.60
C PHE A 496 -5.03 10.85 1.02
N SER A 497 -4.39 11.90 0.38
CA SER A 497 -3.83 13.28 0.83
C SER A 497 -4.19 14.73 0.29
N ALA A 498 -5.42 15.16 0.31
CA ALA A 498 -5.79 16.52 0.64
C ALA A 498 -5.20 17.78 -0.04
N TYR A 499 -6.00 18.56 -0.77
CA TYR A 499 -5.64 19.88 -1.26
C TYR A 499 -6.53 20.82 -0.51
N ASN A 500 -6.04 21.98 -0.17
CA ASN A 500 -6.78 22.87 0.69
C ASN A 500 -6.47 24.30 0.29
N SER A 501 -7.47 25.08 -0.12
CA SER A 501 -7.29 26.53 -0.34
C SER A 501 -6.77 27.26 0.89
N LEU A 502 -6.82 26.60 2.05
CA LEU A 502 -6.56 27.16 3.35
C LEU A 502 -5.29 26.58 4.01
N VAL A 503 -4.66 25.49 3.47
CA VAL A 503 -3.34 24.95 3.93
C VAL A 503 -2.48 24.18 2.89
N GLY A 504 -2.96 23.81 1.70
CA GLY A 504 -2.15 23.12 0.67
C GLY A 504 -2.35 21.59 0.62
N TYR A 505 -1.30 20.84 0.25
CA TYR A 505 -1.21 19.37 0.32
C TYR A 505 -1.36 18.90 1.79
N GLU A 506 -2.16 17.87 2.08
CA GLU A 506 -2.83 17.76 3.39
C GLU A 506 -3.55 16.41 3.69
N LEU A 507 -4.05 16.03 4.91
CA LEU A 507 -4.22 14.63 5.45
C LEU A 507 -5.61 14.24 6.38
N PHE A 508 -6.82 13.59 6.04
CA PHE A 508 -8.15 12.87 6.46
C PHE A 508 -8.09 11.51 7.26
N LYS A 509 -9.14 10.75 7.67
CA LYS A 509 -9.04 9.31 8.10
C LYS A 509 -10.33 8.53 7.82
N VAL A 510 -10.24 7.20 7.77
CA VAL A 510 -11.29 6.26 7.33
C VAL A 510 -11.59 5.31 8.59
N THR A 511 -12.51 4.32 8.60
CA THR A 511 -13.56 3.84 9.58
C THR A 511 -14.98 3.83 8.92
N GLY A 512 -15.34 2.79 8.15
CA GLY A 512 -16.68 2.18 7.94
C GLY A 512 -18.00 2.99 7.76
N ASN A 513 -18.19 4.18 8.37
CA ASN A 513 -19.31 5.12 8.08
C ASN A 513 -19.21 6.67 8.40
N THR A 514 -18.07 7.38 8.66
CA THR A 514 -18.05 8.88 8.94
C THR A 514 -16.63 9.56 9.08
N ILE A 515 -16.18 10.74 8.46
CA ILE A 515 -14.85 11.56 8.48
C ILE A 515 -14.68 12.61 9.60
N ASN A 516 -13.51 12.73 10.26
CA ASN A 516 -13.35 13.28 11.61
C ASN A 516 -12.12 14.19 12.08
N LEU A 517 -11.39 15.02 11.29
CA LEU A 517 -10.06 15.72 11.58
C LEU A 517 -8.78 14.82 11.78
N VAL A 518 -7.59 14.65 10.97
CA VAL A 518 -6.18 13.84 10.66
C VAL A 518 -4.67 14.01 11.18
N LYS A 519 -3.68 14.56 10.41
CA LYS A 519 -2.33 15.06 10.87
C LYS A 519 -1.33 15.74 9.87
N ASP A 520 -0.67 16.90 10.15
CA ASP A 520 0.03 17.87 9.18
C ASP A 520 1.57 17.82 8.76
N ILE A 521 1.98 18.14 7.50
CA ILE A 521 3.41 18.38 7.08
C ILE A 521 3.77 19.63 6.20
N ASP A 522 2.98 20.07 5.22
CA ASP A 522 3.40 21.14 4.27
C ASP A 522 2.71 22.49 4.55
N THR A 523 3.49 23.56 4.43
CA THR A 523 3.03 24.96 4.51
C THR A 523 3.42 25.77 3.25
N SER A 524 3.86 25.09 2.20
CA SER A 524 4.31 25.66 0.92
C SER A 524 3.17 25.79 -0.08
N PRO A 525 2.98 26.95 -0.74
CA PRO A 525 2.11 27.08 -1.91
C PRO A 525 2.79 26.62 -3.22
N LEU A 526 3.90 25.87 -3.14
CA LEU A 526 4.68 25.39 -4.28
C LEU A 526 4.82 23.87 -4.27
N PHE A 527 4.31 23.24 -5.33
CA PHE A 527 4.36 21.82 -5.62
C PHE A 527 5.80 21.26 -5.70
N PHE A 528 6.02 20.07 -5.13
CA PHE A 528 7.25 19.29 -5.31
C PHE A 528 6.91 17.85 -5.70
N SER A 529 6.96 17.53 -6.99
CA SER A 529 6.55 16.23 -7.54
C SER A 529 7.43 15.03 -7.18
N SER A 530 8.56 15.24 -6.49
CA SER A 530 9.34 14.16 -5.88
C SER A 530 8.91 13.86 -4.44
N ASN A 531 8.08 14.70 -3.84
CA ASN A 531 7.55 14.43 -2.52
C ASN A 531 6.76 13.13 -2.57
N PHE A 532 6.91 12.34 -1.53
CA PHE A 532 6.07 11.20 -1.25
C PHE A 532 6.37 9.99 -2.18
N GLN A 533 6.68 10.21 -3.47
CA GLN A 533 7.10 9.36 -4.60
C GLN A 533 7.45 7.87 -4.38
N TYR A 534 8.08 7.51 -3.26
CA TYR A 534 8.36 6.14 -2.85
C TYR A 534 7.73 5.84 -1.49
N LYS A 535 6.95 4.75 -1.40
CA LYS A 535 6.47 4.20 -0.13
C LYS A 535 6.45 2.68 -0.06
N ALA A 536 6.58 2.12 1.14
CA ALA A 536 6.53 0.67 1.33
C ALA A 536 6.11 0.23 2.74
N GLY A 537 5.11 -0.65 2.83
CA GLY A 537 4.39 -1.06 4.05
C GLY A 537 5.16 -1.90 5.05
N VAL A 538 5.37 -1.43 6.30
CA VAL A 538 6.24 -2.18 7.22
C VAL A 538 6.04 -1.98 8.72
N ASN A 539 5.51 -3.01 9.40
CA ASN A 539 5.52 -3.23 10.84
C ASN A 539 5.23 -2.02 11.72
N ASN A 540 4.01 -1.98 12.17
CA ASN A 540 3.00 -0.96 11.92
C ASN A 540 3.28 0.33 11.09
N ASN A 541 4.31 0.41 10.21
CA ASN A 541 4.86 1.67 9.66
C ASN A 541 5.42 1.73 8.17
N LEU A 542 4.61 1.97 7.12
CA LEU A 542 4.85 2.11 5.64
C LEU A 542 5.85 3.21 5.14
N ILE A 543 7.12 3.21 5.51
CA ILE A 543 8.11 4.28 5.18
C ILE A 543 7.88 5.00 3.84
N PHE A 544 7.98 6.34 3.80
CA PHE A 544 8.05 7.12 2.54
C PHE A 544 9.18 8.17 2.48
N ASN A 545 9.33 8.89 1.36
CA ASN A 545 10.19 10.08 1.23
C ASN A 545 9.42 11.42 1.21
N TYR A 546 10.01 12.55 1.59
CA TYR A 546 9.40 13.89 1.49
C TYR A 546 10.43 15.02 1.63
N ASN A 547 10.18 16.18 1.00
CA ASN A 547 10.93 17.42 1.12
C ASN A 547 10.09 18.51 1.83
N ASN A 548 10.59 18.97 2.98
CA ASN A 548 9.98 19.99 3.86
C ASN A 548 10.47 21.43 3.60
N ASN A 549 11.26 21.66 2.53
CA ASN A 549 11.92 22.93 2.19
C ASN A 549 12.93 23.51 3.21
N LEU A 550 13.04 22.93 4.41
CA LEU A 550 14.06 23.25 5.42
C LEU A 550 15.30 22.34 5.28
N ASN A 551 15.10 21.11 4.82
CA ASN A 551 16.08 20.04 4.79
C ASN A 551 16.28 19.37 3.41
N GLY A 552 15.45 19.66 2.41
CA GLY A 552 15.47 18.93 1.14
C GLY A 552 14.74 17.58 1.22
N ASN A 553 14.89 16.73 0.21
CA ASN A 553 14.35 15.36 0.26
C ASN A 553 14.92 14.61 1.47
N GLU A 554 14.05 13.92 2.19
CA GLU A 554 14.33 13.19 3.43
C GLU A 554 13.43 11.93 3.49
N LEU A 555 13.69 11.01 4.41
CA LEU A 555 12.91 9.78 4.62
C LEU A 555 12.05 9.92 5.90
N TRP A 556 10.78 9.45 5.95
CA TRP A 556 9.79 9.78 7.02
C TRP A 556 8.65 8.72 7.22
N LYS A 557 7.98 8.57 8.40
CA LYS A 557 6.93 7.50 8.72
C LYS A 557 5.80 7.79 9.78
N THR A 558 4.75 6.93 10.04
CA THR A 558 3.50 7.20 10.88
C THR A 558 2.61 6.00 11.36
N ASP A 559 1.28 6.18 11.62
CA ASP A 559 0.11 5.34 11.17
C ASP A 559 -1.21 6.10 10.83
N GLY A 560 -1.24 7.43 10.80
CA GLY A 560 -2.47 8.17 10.53
C GLY A 560 -3.26 8.37 11.81
N ARG A 561 -2.60 8.36 12.94
CA ARG A 561 -3.06 9.09 14.11
C ARG A 561 -1.95 10.06 14.48
N SER A 562 -1.87 10.47 15.75
CA SER A 562 -1.01 11.48 16.38
C SER A 562 0.46 11.61 16.01
N ASN A 563 0.99 10.92 15.01
CA ASN A 563 2.37 10.53 15.10
C ASN A 563 2.86 10.36 13.64
N THR A 564 3.48 11.39 13.02
CA THR A 564 4.48 11.26 11.91
C THR A 564 5.88 11.59 12.37
N ASN A 565 6.96 11.04 11.74
CA ASN A 565 8.37 11.39 11.99
C ASN A 565 9.26 11.53 10.76
N LEU A 566 10.28 12.38 10.89
CA LEU A 566 11.54 12.29 10.15
C LEU A 566 12.30 11.04 10.56
N LEU A 567 12.97 10.45 9.57
CA LEU A 567 13.71 9.20 9.68
C LEU A 567 15.20 9.41 9.39
N MET A 568 15.51 10.13 8.31
CA MET A 568 16.86 10.36 7.85
C MET A 568 16.96 11.71 7.15
N ASP A 569 17.71 12.62 7.76
CA ASP A 569 18.28 13.81 7.10
C ASP A 569 19.46 13.35 6.24
N ILE A 570 19.21 13.16 4.94
CA ILE A 570 20.18 12.56 4.02
C ILE A 570 21.36 13.51 3.71
N ARG A 571 21.23 14.83 3.94
CA ARG A 571 22.33 15.81 3.75
C ARG A 571 23.54 15.56 4.64
N LYS A 572 23.35 14.82 5.74
CA LYS A 572 24.44 14.38 6.64
C LYS A 572 25.37 13.34 5.98
N TYR A 573 24.98 12.85 4.81
CA TYR A 573 25.73 11.94 3.96
C TYR A 573 25.82 12.59 2.56
N PRO A 574 26.69 13.59 2.34
CA PRO A 574 26.91 14.18 1.02
C PRO A 574 27.60 13.18 0.09
N ASP A 575 27.30 13.24 -1.22
CA ASP A 575 27.87 12.31 -2.20
C ASP A 575 29.34 12.65 -2.53
N ILE A 576 30.15 11.63 -2.80
CA ILE A 576 31.61 11.75 -2.86
C ILE A 576 32.06 12.12 -4.29
N GLY A 577 31.64 13.30 -4.76
CA GLY A 577 32.09 13.81 -6.07
C GLY A 577 31.67 15.24 -6.43
N SER A 578 30.46 15.64 -6.06
CA SER A 578 29.90 16.95 -6.45
C SER A 578 28.90 17.49 -5.44
N ASP A 579 28.90 18.81 -5.28
CA ASP A 579 28.00 19.63 -4.46
C ASP A 579 27.93 19.35 -2.95
N TYR A 580 28.76 20.10 -2.22
CA TYR A 580 28.52 20.44 -0.80
C TYR A 580 27.38 21.48 -0.59
N TYR A 581 26.70 21.92 -1.67
CA TYR A 581 25.81 23.10 -1.66
C TYR A 581 24.54 22.98 -2.53
N SER A 582 24.18 21.79 -3.04
CA SER A 582 22.91 21.59 -3.77
C SER A 582 22.03 20.54 -3.09
N ASN A 583 20.72 20.64 -3.31
CA ASN A 583 19.70 19.78 -2.70
C ASN A 583 19.59 18.42 -3.43
N SER A 584 20.72 17.78 -3.71
CA SER A 584 20.87 16.71 -4.73
C SER A 584 20.93 15.28 -4.19
N SER A 585 21.15 15.08 -2.88
CA SER A 585 21.03 13.77 -2.24
C SER A 585 19.66 13.14 -2.57
N SER A 586 19.68 11.91 -3.09
CA SER A 586 18.51 11.31 -3.75
C SER A 586 18.17 9.94 -3.18
N ILE A 587 16.87 9.70 -3.00
CA ILE A 587 16.25 8.41 -2.65
C ILE A 587 15.65 7.84 -3.94
N TYR A 588 15.95 6.58 -4.29
CA TYR A 588 15.56 6.02 -5.59
C TYR A 588 14.57 4.84 -5.53
N SER A 589 14.28 4.30 -4.36
CA SER A 589 13.33 3.19 -4.17
C SER A 589 12.96 3.05 -2.68
N LEU A 590 11.77 2.53 -2.38
CA LEU A 590 11.46 1.92 -1.09
C LEU A 590 10.81 0.54 -1.30
N CYS A 591 11.31 -0.50 -0.62
CA CYS A 591 10.92 -1.88 -0.89
C CYS A 591 10.71 -2.69 0.40
N SER A 592 9.47 -3.12 0.67
CA SER A 592 9.12 -3.90 1.87
C SER A 592 9.53 -5.36 1.74
N PHE A 593 10.31 -5.86 2.69
CA PHE A 593 10.82 -7.24 2.67
C PHE A 593 11.26 -7.73 4.04
N ASN A 594 10.96 -9.00 4.39
CA ASN A 594 11.37 -9.67 5.63
C ASN A 594 11.36 -8.72 6.84
N ASN A 595 10.18 -8.14 7.07
CA ASN A 595 9.87 -7.17 8.11
C ASN A 595 10.40 -5.73 7.95
N TYR A 596 11.23 -5.38 6.96
CA TYR A 596 11.82 -4.03 6.74
C TYR A 596 11.25 -3.33 5.52
N VAL A 597 11.65 -2.07 5.35
CA VAL A 597 11.85 -1.43 4.05
C VAL A 597 13.32 -1.21 3.76
N TYR A 598 13.72 -1.44 2.52
CA TYR A 598 15.01 -1.01 1.98
C TYR A 598 14.88 0.29 1.20
N SER A 599 15.98 1.05 1.14
CA SER A 599 16.12 2.29 0.38
C SER A 599 17.45 2.27 -0.40
N ILE A 600 17.53 2.97 -1.52
CA ILE A 600 18.82 3.34 -2.12
C ILE A 600 19.07 4.81 -1.80
N ILE A 601 20.24 5.15 -1.26
CA ILE A 601 20.63 6.53 -0.91
C ILE A 601 22.13 6.70 -1.22
N ASN A 602 22.46 7.64 -2.10
CA ASN A 602 23.81 7.90 -2.62
C ASN A 602 24.48 6.61 -3.14
N ASN A 603 23.85 5.93 -4.12
CA ASN A 603 24.23 4.62 -4.68
C ASN A 603 24.22 3.41 -3.71
N ASN A 604 24.34 3.64 -2.41
CA ASN A 604 24.41 2.59 -1.39
C ASN A 604 23.01 2.08 -1.04
N ILE A 605 22.91 0.82 -0.62
CA ILE A 605 21.65 0.29 -0.08
C ILE A 605 21.60 0.58 1.41
N TRP A 606 20.54 1.25 1.83
CA TRP A 606 20.19 1.43 3.22
C TRP A 606 18.99 0.56 3.53
N ARG A 607 18.81 0.23 4.80
CA ARG A 607 17.56 -0.34 5.26
C ARG A 607 17.04 0.42 6.45
N THR A 608 15.73 0.48 6.48
CA THR A 608 15.04 1.05 7.58
C THR A 608 13.94 0.09 7.94
N ASN A 609 14.04 -0.44 9.15
CA ASN A 609 12.83 -0.65 9.89
C ASN A 609 12.07 0.69 9.97
N GLY A 610 12.79 1.83 10.14
CA GLY A 610 12.20 3.15 10.37
C GLY A 610 12.75 4.19 11.39
N GLU A 611 13.89 4.15 12.10
CA GLU A 611 14.27 5.20 13.12
C GLU A 611 15.66 5.70 12.91
N THR A 612 16.53 4.78 13.22
CA THR A 612 17.69 4.64 12.46
C THR A 612 17.23 4.12 11.10
N THR A 613 17.82 4.72 10.09
CA THR A 613 18.09 4.04 8.84
C THR A 613 19.55 3.64 8.94
N GLU A 614 19.88 2.42 8.54
CA GLU A 614 21.24 1.85 8.62
C GLU A 614 21.73 1.51 7.21
N LEU A 615 23.04 1.48 7.04
CA LEU A 615 23.71 1.27 5.76
C LEU A 615 23.86 -0.24 5.50
N PHE A 616 22.85 -0.86 4.90
CA PHE A 616 22.85 -2.30 4.63
C PHE A 616 24.00 -2.74 3.71
N ASN A 617 24.33 -1.96 2.68
CA ASN A 617 25.38 -2.29 1.73
C ASN A 617 26.12 -1.04 1.27
N SER A 618 27.40 -0.95 1.62
CA SER A 618 28.33 0.00 1.02
C SER A 618 28.78 -0.50 -0.36
N SER A 619 28.16 -0.03 -1.44
CA SER A 619 28.42 -0.56 -2.78
C SER A 619 29.67 0.04 -3.41
N ASN A 620 30.54 -0.81 -3.97
CA ASN A 620 31.70 -0.40 -4.79
C ASN A 620 31.29 0.02 -6.22
N GLY A 621 30.09 0.57 -6.37
CA GLY A 621 29.42 0.78 -7.66
C GLY A 621 28.01 1.35 -7.49
N SER A 622 27.40 1.71 -8.61
CA SER A 622 26.05 2.30 -8.63
C SER A 622 24.97 1.22 -8.54
N VAL A 623 24.12 1.28 -7.50
CA VAL A 623 22.90 0.48 -7.37
C VAL A 623 21.70 1.34 -7.78
N ASN A 624 20.89 0.86 -8.72
CA ASN A 624 19.82 1.65 -9.36
C ASN A 624 18.42 1.05 -9.16
N GLY A 625 18.29 -0.12 -8.52
CA GLY A 625 17.00 -0.72 -8.19
C GLY A 625 17.12 -1.79 -7.11
N LEU A 626 15.99 -2.07 -6.45
CA LEU A 626 15.82 -3.17 -5.49
C LEU A 626 14.49 -3.87 -5.80
N ILE A 627 14.44 -5.20 -5.76
CA ILE A 627 13.20 -5.95 -5.96
C ILE A 627 13.06 -7.12 -4.99
N VAL A 628 11.90 -7.26 -4.33
CA VAL A 628 11.52 -8.55 -3.75
C VAL A 628 11.04 -9.45 -4.87
N SER A 629 11.98 -10.14 -5.50
CA SER A 629 11.68 -11.38 -6.18
C SER A 629 11.81 -12.48 -5.15
N ASN A 630 10.77 -13.30 -5.01
CA ASN A 630 10.94 -14.62 -4.44
C ASN A 630 11.62 -14.63 -3.04
N ASN A 631 11.04 -13.98 -2.01
CA ASN A 631 11.61 -13.91 -0.65
C ASN A 631 13.13 -13.59 -0.59
N LYS A 632 13.63 -12.81 -1.56
CA LYS A 632 14.91 -12.11 -1.52
C LYS A 632 14.72 -10.73 -2.10
N LEU A 633 15.42 -9.76 -1.55
CA LEU A 633 15.70 -8.49 -2.20
C LEU A 633 16.88 -8.68 -3.16
N ARG A 634 16.69 -8.44 -4.46
CA ARG A 634 17.74 -8.53 -5.49
C ARG A 634 18.13 -7.15 -6.00
N TRP A 635 19.37 -7.00 -6.48
CA TRP A 635 19.89 -5.77 -7.10
C TRP A 635 21.11 -6.03 -7.99
N VAL A 636 21.47 -5.05 -8.80
CA VAL A 636 22.74 -5.04 -9.55
C VAL A 636 23.60 -3.88 -9.06
N SER A 637 24.91 -4.10 -8.97
CA SER A 637 25.92 -3.07 -8.70
C SER A 637 27.06 -3.25 -9.70
N SER A 638 27.32 -2.24 -10.53
CA SER A 638 28.25 -2.35 -11.67
C SER A 638 27.87 -3.56 -12.56
N ASN A 639 28.79 -4.47 -12.87
CA ASN A 639 28.52 -5.71 -13.60
C ASN A 639 28.24 -6.93 -12.70
N GLN A 640 27.81 -6.72 -11.46
CA GLN A 640 27.56 -7.80 -10.50
C GLN A 640 26.11 -7.81 -10.02
N LEU A 641 25.43 -8.94 -10.21
CA LEU A 641 24.06 -9.19 -9.79
C LEU A 641 24.06 -9.89 -8.42
N PHE A 642 23.28 -9.37 -7.48
CA PHE A 642 23.24 -9.81 -6.09
C PHE A 642 21.82 -10.13 -5.61
N GLU A 643 21.71 -10.97 -4.59
CA GLU A 643 20.49 -11.14 -3.79
C GLU A 643 20.74 -11.16 -2.28
N THR A 644 19.67 -10.93 -1.52
CA THR A 644 19.66 -11.08 -0.07
C THR A 644 18.29 -11.49 0.43
N ASP A 645 18.24 -12.39 1.40
CA ASP A 645 17.14 -12.52 2.36
C ASP A 645 16.96 -11.35 3.32
N GLY A 646 17.99 -10.51 3.42
CA GLY A 646 18.15 -9.43 4.34
C GLY A 646 19.15 -9.63 5.46
N ASN A 647 19.84 -10.76 5.61
CA ASN A 647 21.07 -10.79 6.41
C ASN A 647 22.34 -11.03 5.59
N THR A 648 22.28 -11.52 4.34
CA THR A 648 23.50 -11.65 3.50
C THR A 648 23.35 -11.39 2.03
N ILE A 649 24.42 -10.82 1.51
CA ILE A 649 24.63 -10.38 0.15
C ILE A 649 25.29 -11.53 -0.63
N THR A 650 24.47 -12.33 -1.31
CA THR A 650 24.88 -13.35 -2.27
C THR A 650 25.22 -12.68 -3.61
N LEU A 651 26.34 -13.05 -4.24
CA LEU A 651 26.66 -12.69 -5.62
C LEU A 651 26.13 -13.78 -6.56
N ILE A 652 25.02 -13.52 -7.25
CA ILE A 652 24.39 -14.46 -8.20
C ILE A 652 25.32 -14.73 -9.39
N THR A 653 25.86 -13.65 -9.97
CA THR A 653 26.83 -13.73 -11.06
C THR A 653 27.61 -12.43 -11.24
N THR A 654 28.81 -12.54 -11.80
CA THR A 654 29.48 -11.39 -12.44
C THR A 654 29.15 -11.47 -13.92
N LEU A 655 28.29 -10.56 -14.37
CA LEU A 655 27.89 -10.41 -15.76
C LEU A 655 29.13 -10.08 -16.59
N SER A 656 29.27 -10.76 -17.73
CA SER A 656 30.47 -10.63 -18.58
C SER A 656 30.60 -9.21 -19.11
N ASP A 657 31.80 -8.66 -18.94
CA ASP A 657 32.22 -7.30 -19.32
C ASP A 657 31.62 -6.13 -18.52
N TYR A 658 32.25 -4.97 -18.68
CA TYR A 658 32.06 -3.77 -17.87
C TYR A 658 30.91 -2.91 -18.42
N SER A 659 29.89 -2.64 -17.60
CA SER A 659 28.76 -1.82 -18.04
C SER A 659 29.12 -0.33 -18.11
N TYR A 660 28.87 0.29 -19.26
CA TYR A 660 28.98 1.75 -19.43
C TYR A 660 27.75 2.52 -18.90
N TYR A 661 26.64 1.81 -18.65
CA TYR A 661 25.37 2.36 -18.20
C TYR A 661 24.87 1.64 -16.95
N SER A 662 24.00 2.30 -16.18
CA SER A 662 23.36 1.73 -15.00
C SER A 662 22.34 0.64 -15.36
N SER A 663 22.32 -0.42 -14.56
CA SER A 663 21.44 -1.58 -14.68
C SER A 663 20.18 -1.42 -13.84
N ASN A 664 19.00 -1.43 -14.49
CA ASN A 664 17.71 -1.22 -13.83
C ASN A 664 17.04 -2.57 -13.53
N LEU A 665 16.41 -2.72 -12.37
CA LEU A 665 15.51 -3.85 -12.14
C LEU A 665 14.13 -3.52 -12.72
N ILE A 666 13.53 -4.48 -13.43
CA ILE A 666 12.29 -4.28 -14.17
C ILE A 666 11.13 -4.91 -13.41
N GLY A 667 11.19 -6.20 -13.04
CA GLY A 667 10.08 -6.86 -12.35
C GLY A 667 10.33 -8.32 -11.98
N ASP A 668 9.39 -8.93 -11.28
CA ASP A 668 9.35 -10.36 -10.98
C ASP A 668 8.15 -11.01 -11.65
N VAL A 669 8.30 -12.18 -12.25
CA VAL A 669 7.17 -13.02 -12.66
C VAL A 669 7.42 -14.45 -12.24
N ASN A 670 6.70 -14.88 -11.20
CA ASN A 670 6.78 -16.24 -10.65
C ASN A 670 8.23 -16.59 -10.23
N GLY A 671 8.97 -15.60 -9.72
CA GLY A 671 10.38 -15.72 -9.37
C GLY A 671 11.36 -15.32 -10.45
N ILE A 672 10.97 -15.31 -11.73
CA ILE A 672 11.89 -14.83 -12.77
C ILE A 672 11.99 -13.31 -12.62
N THR A 673 13.14 -12.87 -12.14
CA THR A 673 13.51 -11.46 -12.03
C THR A 673 14.00 -10.97 -13.39
N TYR A 674 13.53 -9.81 -13.82
CA TYR A 674 13.93 -9.17 -15.06
C TYR A 674 14.66 -7.87 -14.73
N PHE A 675 15.72 -7.57 -15.48
CA PHE A 675 16.57 -6.40 -15.30
C PHE A 675 17.20 -5.99 -16.64
N SER A 676 17.68 -4.76 -16.75
CA SER A 676 18.46 -4.32 -17.90
C SER A 676 19.97 -4.41 -17.62
N PHE A 677 20.75 -4.84 -18.61
CA PHE A 677 22.21 -4.89 -18.47
C PHE A 677 22.94 -4.67 -19.80
N SER A 678 24.11 -4.01 -19.74
CA SER A 678 24.88 -3.60 -20.94
C SER A 678 26.16 -4.40 -21.18
N THR A 679 26.30 -4.99 -22.37
CA THR A 679 27.54 -5.68 -22.81
C THR A 679 28.26 -4.93 -23.94
N TYR A 680 29.55 -5.22 -24.19
CA TYR A 680 30.28 -4.61 -25.32
C TYR A 680 29.74 -4.96 -26.71
N THR A 681 29.02 -6.08 -26.84
CA THR A 681 28.56 -6.64 -28.11
C THR A 681 27.07 -6.40 -28.40
N HIS A 682 26.25 -6.25 -27.35
CA HIS A 682 24.79 -6.09 -27.46
C HIS A 682 24.25 -4.81 -26.78
N GLY A 683 25.12 -4.04 -26.10
CA GLY A 683 24.72 -2.89 -25.27
C GLY A 683 23.65 -3.22 -24.24
N GLN A 684 22.89 -2.20 -23.76
CA GLN A 684 21.87 -2.36 -22.72
C GLN A 684 20.62 -3.05 -23.27
N GLU A 685 20.32 -4.25 -22.78
CA GLU A 685 19.20 -5.06 -23.28
C GLU A 685 18.37 -5.68 -22.16
N LEU A 686 17.31 -6.43 -22.50
CA LEU A 686 16.46 -7.13 -21.54
C LEU A 686 17.14 -8.42 -21.06
N TRP A 687 17.41 -8.52 -19.77
CA TRP A 687 17.91 -9.74 -19.13
C TRP A 687 16.89 -10.30 -18.15
N ARG A 688 16.93 -11.62 -17.98
CA ARG A 688 16.23 -12.36 -16.93
C ARG A 688 17.26 -13.01 -16.01
N THR A 689 16.83 -13.33 -14.81
CA THR A 689 17.50 -14.20 -13.85
C THR A 689 16.45 -14.86 -12.98
N ASP A 690 16.54 -16.17 -12.80
CA ASP A 690 15.86 -16.86 -11.70
C ASP A 690 16.53 -16.56 -10.35
N GLY A 691 17.82 -16.21 -10.34
CA GLY A 691 18.67 -16.19 -9.15
C GLY A 691 20.03 -16.86 -9.37
N THR A 692 20.34 -17.30 -10.60
CA THR A 692 21.54 -18.11 -10.90
C THR A 692 22.42 -17.54 -11.97
N SER A 693 23.69 -17.95 -12.02
CA SER A 693 24.55 -17.67 -13.18
C SER A 693 24.09 -18.32 -14.50
N ALA A 694 23.24 -19.36 -14.48
CA ALA A 694 22.84 -20.10 -15.70
C ALA A 694 21.51 -19.63 -16.31
N GLY A 695 20.51 -19.39 -15.46
CA GLY A 695 19.26 -18.73 -15.81
C GLY A 695 19.35 -17.20 -15.89
N THR A 696 20.52 -16.63 -15.58
CA THR A 696 20.84 -15.24 -15.94
C THR A 696 21.27 -15.12 -17.40
N TRP A 697 20.39 -14.64 -18.26
CA TRP A 697 20.69 -14.42 -19.69
C TRP A 697 19.83 -13.33 -20.34
N MET A 698 20.30 -12.84 -21.49
CA MET A 698 19.65 -11.80 -22.28
C MET A 698 18.43 -12.35 -23.02
N VAL A 699 17.23 -11.99 -22.59
CA VAL A 699 15.94 -12.50 -23.11
C VAL A 699 15.80 -12.22 -24.61
N LYS A 700 16.22 -11.03 -25.04
CA LYS A 700 16.16 -10.53 -26.41
C LYS A 700 17.21 -9.44 -26.61
N ASP A 701 17.87 -9.45 -27.77
CA ASP A 701 18.58 -8.29 -28.31
C ASP A 701 17.55 -7.47 -29.10
N ILE A 702 17.03 -6.39 -28.50
CA ILE A 702 16.00 -5.53 -29.08
C ILE A 702 16.64 -4.54 -30.07
N ASN A 703 17.79 -3.93 -29.75
CA ASN A 703 18.50 -2.99 -30.60
C ASN A 703 19.79 -3.58 -31.20
N TRP A 704 19.61 -4.58 -32.07
CA TRP A 704 20.63 -5.45 -32.70
C TRP A 704 22.09 -4.98 -32.68
N GLY A 705 22.93 -5.77 -32.01
CA GLY A 705 24.37 -5.50 -31.89
C GLY A 705 24.63 -4.39 -30.87
N THR A 706 25.62 -3.52 -31.11
CA THR A 706 26.02 -2.52 -30.10
C THR A 706 25.04 -1.33 -29.95
N GLY A 707 23.75 -1.51 -30.26
CA GLY A 707 22.69 -0.59 -29.88
C GLY A 707 22.45 -0.63 -28.36
N SER A 708 21.44 0.07 -27.86
CA SER A 708 21.07 -0.02 -26.44
C SER A 708 19.62 0.39 -26.24
N THR A 709 18.86 -0.52 -25.69
CA THR A 709 17.45 -0.40 -25.35
C THR A 709 17.30 0.14 -23.92
N TYR A 710 16.71 1.32 -23.78
CA TYR A 710 16.43 1.87 -22.45
C TYR A 710 15.15 1.25 -21.92
N ILE A 711 15.25 0.51 -20.81
CA ILE A 711 14.12 -0.23 -20.24
C ILE A 711 13.70 0.36 -18.89
N GLY A 712 12.39 0.66 -18.79
CA GLY A 712 11.73 1.18 -17.59
C GLY A 712 11.12 0.08 -16.71
N ASN A 713 10.62 0.50 -15.54
CA ASN A 713 10.00 -0.39 -14.55
C ASN A 713 8.86 -1.23 -15.14
N GLY A 714 8.77 -2.47 -14.71
CA GLY A 714 7.78 -3.43 -15.15
C GLY A 714 6.73 -3.80 -14.10
N CYS A 715 5.71 -4.52 -14.56
CA CYS A 715 4.69 -5.07 -13.69
C CYS A 715 4.28 -6.49 -14.07
N LYS A 716 4.41 -7.41 -13.10
CA LYS A 716 3.81 -8.73 -13.14
C LYS A 716 2.33 -8.62 -13.40
N VAL A 717 1.83 -9.34 -14.39
CA VAL A 717 0.41 -9.53 -14.62
C VAL A 717 0.20 -10.97 -15.07
N GLY A 718 -0.26 -11.79 -14.13
CA GLY A 718 -0.30 -13.25 -14.28
C GLY A 718 1.10 -13.83 -14.47
N ASN A 719 1.26 -14.54 -15.58
CA ASN A 719 2.52 -15.18 -15.99
C ASN A 719 3.32 -14.33 -16.99
N LYS A 720 2.97 -13.05 -17.18
CA LYS A 720 3.70 -12.14 -18.08
C LYS A 720 4.25 -10.93 -17.31
N LEU A 721 5.34 -10.37 -17.80
CA LEU A 721 5.86 -9.06 -17.38
C LEU A 721 5.55 -8.05 -18.47
N PHE A 722 4.86 -6.97 -18.10
CA PHE A 722 4.79 -5.77 -18.93
C PHE A 722 5.87 -4.80 -18.49
N PHE A 723 6.46 -4.06 -19.42
CA PHE A 723 7.53 -3.11 -19.16
C PHE A 723 7.56 -2.05 -20.27
N VAL A 724 8.39 -1.02 -20.11
CA VAL A 724 8.47 0.12 -21.03
C VAL A 724 9.83 0.12 -21.72
N VAL A 725 9.88 0.37 -23.02
CA VAL A 725 11.09 0.35 -23.83
C VAL A 725 11.16 1.61 -24.68
N TYR A 726 12.34 2.23 -24.77
CA TYR A 726 12.65 3.23 -25.81
C TYR A 726 13.53 2.62 -26.91
N ASP A 727 12.95 2.50 -28.11
CA ASP A 727 13.61 2.14 -29.38
C ASP A 727 13.81 3.41 -30.22
N ASN A 728 15.05 3.88 -30.39
CA ASN A 728 15.32 5.13 -31.13
C ASN A 728 15.41 4.95 -32.66
N ILE A 729 15.13 3.75 -33.19
CA ILE A 729 15.23 3.37 -34.59
C ILE A 729 13.83 3.26 -35.22
N ASN A 730 12.87 2.62 -34.53
CA ASN A 730 11.58 2.22 -35.11
C ASN A 730 10.35 2.85 -34.41
N PHE A 731 10.24 2.75 -33.07
CA PHE A 731 8.96 2.92 -32.34
C PHE A 731 8.98 3.92 -31.15
N GLY A 732 10.16 4.36 -30.71
CA GLY A 732 10.32 5.18 -29.50
C GLY A 732 9.82 4.54 -28.21
N THR A 733 9.22 5.33 -27.31
CA THR A 733 9.01 4.97 -25.88
C THR A 733 7.65 4.33 -25.62
N GLU A 734 7.60 3.02 -25.78
CA GLU A 734 6.37 2.24 -25.94
C GLU A 734 6.23 1.10 -24.92
N LEU A 735 5.03 0.52 -24.86
CA LEU A 735 4.74 -0.59 -23.95
C LEU A 735 5.08 -1.93 -24.58
N TRP A 736 5.86 -2.73 -23.85
CA TRP A 736 6.34 -4.05 -24.25
C TRP A 736 5.91 -5.12 -23.24
N ILE A 737 5.97 -6.38 -23.68
CA ILE A 737 5.65 -7.54 -22.86
C ILE A 737 6.69 -8.64 -23.04
N THR A 738 6.86 -9.49 -22.01
CA THR A 738 7.66 -10.71 -22.06
C THR A 738 7.01 -11.82 -21.23
N ASP A 739 7.23 -13.07 -21.65
CA ASP A 739 6.98 -14.29 -20.87
C ASP A 739 8.28 -14.96 -20.38
N GLY A 740 9.44 -14.35 -20.67
CA GLY A 740 10.77 -14.91 -20.39
C GLY A 740 11.48 -15.53 -21.60
N THR A 741 10.89 -15.46 -22.79
CA THR A 741 11.47 -15.96 -24.06
C THR A 741 11.64 -14.85 -25.10
N ASP A 742 12.56 -15.02 -26.05
CA ASP A 742 12.74 -14.10 -27.18
C ASP A 742 11.44 -13.90 -28.00
N GLY A 743 10.77 -15.01 -28.33
CA GLY A 743 9.55 -15.00 -29.16
C GLY A 743 8.33 -14.41 -28.44
N GLY A 744 8.25 -14.58 -27.11
CA GLY A 744 7.24 -13.94 -26.27
C GLY A 744 7.59 -12.51 -25.86
N THR A 745 8.71 -11.95 -26.33
CA THR A 745 9.17 -10.58 -26.03
C THR A 745 8.98 -9.65 -27.23
N TYR A 746 7.99 -8.75 -27.14
CA TYR A 746 7.58 -7.87 -28.25
C TYR A 746 6.91 -6.57 -27.78
N ILE A 747 6.92 -5.55 -28.66
CA ILE A 747 6.13 -4.33 -28.52
C ILE A 747 4.64 -4.67 -28.57
N VAL A 748 3.87 -4.27 -27.56
CA VAL A 748 2.44 -4.61 -27.51
C VAL A 748 1.62 -3.78 -28.49
N LYS A 749 2.02 -2.51 -28.64
CA LYS A 749 1.50 -1.56 -29.61
C LYS A 749 2.49 -0.41 -29.76
N ASP A 750 2.61 0.09 -30.98
CA ASP A 750 3.12 1.41 -31.28
C ASP A 750 1.99 2.43 -30.95
N ILE A 751 1.98 2.93 -29.71
CA ILE A 751 0.88 3.73 -29.17
C ILE A 751 0.91 5.16 -29.74
N TYR A 752 2.09 5.72 -29.96
CA TYR A 752 2.28 6.99 -30.66
C TYR A 752 3.05 6.76 -31.99
N PRO A 753 2.33 6.45 -33.10
CA PRO A 753 2.87 5.87 -34.32
C PRO A 753 4.21 6.40 -34.86
N GLY A 754 5.17 5.48 -35.03
CA GLY A 754 6.50 5.71 -35.59
C GLY A 754 7.54 6.06 -34.52
N SER A 755 8.53 6.88 -34.85
CA SER A 755 9.60 7.25 -33.91
C SER A 755 9.19 8.31 -32.86
N TYR A 756 7.91 8.36 -32.49
CA TYR A 756 7.40 9.23 -31.43
C TYR A 756 7.38 8.47 -30.09
N SER A 757 6.65 8.87 -29.07
CA SER A 757 6.78 8.23 -27.75
C SER A 757 5.56 8.44 -26.88
N ALA A 758 4.90 7.35 -26.51
CA ALA A 758 3.69 7.37 -25.70
C ALA A 758 3.94 7.54 -24.19
N TYR A 759 5.16 7.28 -23.73
CA TYR A 759 5.55 7.35 -22.32
C TYR A 759 4.62 6.60 -21.34
N PRO A 760 4.44 5.27 -21.47
CA PRO A 760 3.74 4.46 -20.49
C PRO A 760 4.28 4.63 -19.06
N ASN A 761 3.40 4.93 -18.10
CA ASN A 761 3.74 5.24 -16.71
C ASN A 761 2.82 4.54 -15.71
N TYR A 762 3.31 4.27 -14.51
CA TYR A 762 2.52 3.70 -13.39
C TYR A 762 1.97 2.29 -13.63
N LEU A 763 2.72 1.45 -14.35
CA LEU A 763 2.39 0.06 -14.70
C LEU A 763 1.89 -0.74 -13.49
N THR A 764 0.60 -1.07 -13.51
CA THR A 764 -0.11 -1.57 -12.33
C THR A 764 -0.69 -2.96 -12.52
N ASN A 765 -0.36 -3.88 -11.61
CA ASN A 765 -1.08 -5.13 -11.48
C ASN A 765 -2.45 -4.81 -10.92
N LEU A 766 -3.42 -5.10 -11.77
CA LEU A 766 -4.81 -5.10 -11.40
C LEU A 766 -5.19 -6.47 -10.84
N ASN A 767 -4.96 -7.53 -11.60
CA ASN A 767 -5.16 -8.89 -11.10
C ASN A 767 -4.15 -9.81 -11.81
N ASP A 768 -4.36 -11.11 -11.67
CA ASP A 768 -3.69 -12.17 -12.41
C ASP A 768 -3.73 -12.02 -13.93
N ASN A 769 -4.48 -11.06 -14.45
CA ASN A 769 -4.56 -10.78 -15.88
C ASN A 769 -4.54 -9.27 -16.26
N LEU A 770 -4.85 -8.31 -15.36
CA LEU A 770 -4.95 -6.81 -15.43
C LEU A 770 -3.67 -5.90 -15.47
N LEU A 771 -3.41 -5.04 -16.47
CA LEU A 771 -2.40 -3.95 -16.48
C LEU A 771 -2.97 -2.56 -16.83
N ILE A 772 -2.80 -1.59 -15.93
CA ILE A 772 -3.16 -0.19 -16.19
C ILE A 772 -1.94 0.73 -16.07
N PHE A 773 -1.89 1.77 -16.92
CA PHE A 773 -0.80 2.74 -17.00
C PHE A 773 -1.24 4.05 -17.68
N ALA A 774 -0.63 5.18 -17.35
CA ALA A 774 -0.83 6.43 -18.08
C ALA A 774 0.01 6.47 -19.37
N ALA A 775 -0.49 6.97 -20.50
CA ALA A 775 0.27 7.14 -21.74
C ALA A 775 -0.40 8.17 -22.69
N SER A 776 0.23 8.47 -23.82
CA SER A 776 -0.23 9.42 -24.85
C SER A 776 -0.14 8.82 -26.25
N ASP A 777 -1.12 9.04 -27.11
CA ASP A 777 -1.05 8.68 -28.54
C ASP A 777 -0.54 9.83 -29.45
N GLY A 778 -0.21 10.98 -28.83
CA GLY A 778 0.13 12.22 -29.53
C GLY A 778 -1.06 13.09 -29.94
N ASN A 779 -2.30 12.61 -29.85
CA ASN A 779 -3.52 13.37 -30.18
C ASN A 779 -4.27 13.83 -28.93
N ASN A 780 -4.32 12.98 -27.89
CA ASN A 780 -5.10 13.21 -26.66
C ASN A 780 -4.25 13.49 -25.41
N GLY A 781 -2.91 13.51 -25.54
CA GLY A 781 -2.02 13.77 -24.40
C GLY A 781 -1.94 12.61 -23.40
N THR A 782 -1.31 12.85 -22.24
CA THR A 782 -1.14 11.80 -21.22
C THR A 782 -2.44 11.54 -20.47
N GLU A 783 -3.09 10.45 -20.85
CA GLU A 783 -4.38 9.96 -20.34
C GLU A 783 -4.24 8.51 -19.81
N LEU A 784 -5.31 7.86 -19.34
CA LEU A 784 -5.20 6.48 -18.84
C LEU A 784 -5.39 5.45 -19.95
N TRP A 785 -4.58 4.39 -19.84
CA TRP A 785 -4.50 3.27 -20.76
C TRP A 785 -4.50 1.93 -20.03
N ARG A 786 -4.85 0.92 -20.83
CA ARG A 786 -4.78 -0.53 -20.59
C ARG A 786 -3.96 -1.17 -21.69
N SER A 787 -3.54 -2.43 -21.50
CA SER A 787 -2.84 -3.26 -22.51
C SER A 787 -2.64 -4.66 -22.01
N ASP A 788 -2.79 -5.72 -22.82
CA ASP A 788 -2.72 -7.14 -22.41
C ASP A 788 -1.60 -8.01 -23.00
N GLY A 789 -0.77 -7.43 -23.85
CA GLY A 789 0.07 -8.20 -24.75
C GLY A 789 -0.53 -8.39 -26.14
N THR A 790 -1.60 -7.66 -26.47
CA THR A 790 -2.15 -7.52 -27.82
C THR A 790 -2.50 -6.05 -28.14
N GLU A 791 -2.50 -5.75 -29.43
CA GLU A 791 -2.56 -4.38 -29.94
C GLU A 791 -3.96 -3.75 -29.90
N GLY A 792 -5.01 -4.55 -30.09
CA GLY A 792 -6.40 -4.06 -30.25
C GLY A 792 -7.03 -3.44 -28.99
N GLY A 793 -6.32 -3.52 -27.87
CA GLY A 793 -6.74 -3.00 -26.57
C GLY A 793 -5.61 -2.91 -25.56
N THR A 794 -4.41 -2.75 -26.11
CA THR A 794 -3.66 -1.55 -25.79
C THR A 794 -4.41 -0.33 -26.36
N TYR A 795 -5.19 0.38 -25.53
CA TYR A 795 -5.92 1.59 -25.96
C TYR A 795 -6.12 2.63 -24.84
N MET A 796 -6.16 3.92 -25.21
CA MET A 796 -6.54 5.03 -24.32
C MET A 796 -7.96 4.81 -23.91
N ILE A 797 -8.21 4.60 -22.63
CA ILE A 797 -9.50 4.09 -22.25
C ILE A 797 -10.58 5.19 -22.22
N SER A 798 -10.16 6.45 -22.02
CA SER A 798 -10.85 7.69 -22.45
C SER A 798 -9.93 8.91 -22.14
N ASP A 799 -10.38 10.13 -22.45
CA ASP A 799 -9.66 11.42 -22.41
C ASP A 799 -10.15 12.37 -21.27
N ILE A 800 -9.47 12.40 -20.10
CA ILE A 800 -9.80 13.23 -18.91
C ILE A 800 -9.78 14.73 -19.27
N TYR A 801 -8.84 15.17 -20.12
CA TYR A 801 -8.73 16.58 -20.52
C TYR A 801 -9.07 16.75 -22.01
N SER A 802 -10.32 16.40 -22.33
CA SER A 802 -10.94 16.45 -23.67
C SER A 802 -10.25 17.36 -24.70
N GLY A 803 -9.38 16.77 -25.54
CA GLY A 803 -8.60 17.51 -26.54
C GLY A 803 -7.11 17.14 -26.54
N SER A 804 -6.25 18.06 -27.00
CA SER A 804 -4.81 17.79 -27.18
C SER A 804 -3.95 18.12 -25.95
N TYR A 805 -4.49 17.93 -24.75
CA TYR A 805 -3.83 18.17 -23.48
C TYR A 805 -4.07 16.97 -22.59
N GLY A 806 -3.05 16.54 -21.84
CA GLY A 806 -3.18 15.41 -20.92
C GLY A 806 -3.48 15.85 -19.49
N SER A 807 -4.25 15.04 -18.79
CA SER A 807 -4.70 15.24 -17.42
C SER A 807 -3.71 14.82 -16.34
N SER A 808 -2.59 14.21 -16.72
CA SER A 808 -1.59 13.65 -15.79
C SER A 808 -2.15 12.59 -14.80
N PRO A 809 -2.57 11.41 -15.28
CA PRO A 809 -3.03 10.28 -14.47
C PRO A 809 -2.00 9.68 -13.49
N THR A 810 -1.88 10.14 -12.25
CA THR A 810 -0.84 9.65 -11.31
C THR A 810 -1.36 8.84 -10.11
N PRO A 811 -0.59 7.83 -9.65
CA PRO A 811 -0.57 7.42 -8.28
C PRO A 811 0.08 8.51 -7.45
N TYR A 812 1.44 8.69 -7.38
CA TYR A 812 2.27 9.71 -6.62
C TYR A 812 3.17 9.24 -5.44
N GLU A 813 3.07 8.01 -4.91
CA GLU A 813 4.09 7.42 -3.99
C GLU A 813 4.38 5.93 -4.21
N MET A 814 3.47 5.13 -4.78
CA MET A 814 3.72 3.67 -4.86
C MET A 814 4.44 3.22 -6.14
N GLY A 815 4.69 4.12 -7.08
CA GLY A 815 4.98 3.79 -8.48
C GLY A 815 3.85 3.05 -9.23
N LYS A 816 2.78 2.64 -8.54
CA LYS A 816 1.61 1.92 -9.06
C LYS A 816 0.32 2.57 -8.58
N PHE A 817 -0.74 2.48 -9.37
CA PHE A 817 -2.12 2.64 -8.91
C PHE A 817 -2.47 1.43 -8.03
N PRO A 818 -2.78 1.54 -6.73
CA PRO A 818 -2.69 0.32 -5.91
C PRO A 818 -3.64 0.26 -4.70
N VAL A 819 -3.55 -0.78 -3.87
CA VAL A 819 -3.77 -2.17 -4.32
C VAL A 819 -5.01 -2.59 -3.57
N PHE A 820 -6.18 -2.29 -4.14
CA PHE A 820 -7.40 -2.08 -3.35
C PHE A 820 -8.71 -2.52 -4.03
N ASN A 821 -9.79 -2.58 -3.26
CA ASN A 821 -10.79 -3.65 -3.24
C ASN A 821 -11.50 -3.94 -4.57
N ASN A 822 -10.95 -4.84 -5.39
CA ASN A 822 -11.27 -5.04 -6.81
C ASN A 822 -11.31 -3.75 -7.64
N LYS A 823 -10.92 -2.56 -7.14
CA LYS A 823 -11.31 -1.32 -7.81
C LYS A 823 -10.37 -0.15 -7.44
N VAL A 824 -9.96 0.65 -8.44
CA VAL A 824 -8.80 1.57 -8.37
C VAL A 824 -9.05 2.77 -7.52
N TYR A 825 -7.92 3.37 -7.19
CA TYR A 825 -7.80 4.71 -6.70
C TYR A 825 -6.67 5.46 -7.52
N PHE A 826 -6.88 6.67 -8.10
CA PHE A 826 -5.85 7.56 -8.74
C PHE A 826 -6.19 9.08 -8.86
N GLU A 827 -5.25 9.91 -9.42
CA GLU A 827 -5.41 11.36 -9.67
C GLU A 827 -5.29 11.75 -11.14
N ALA A 828 -6.13 12.66 -11.57
CA ALA A 828 -5.92 13.43 -12.78
C ALA A 828 -6.43 14.86 -12.59
N TYR A 829 -5.94 15.80 -13.38
CA TYR A 829 -6.43 17.17 -13.44
C TYR A 829 -7.67 17.25 -14.32
N THR A 830 -8.80 17.72 -13.80
CA THR A 830 -9.93 18.18 -14.63
C THR A 830 -9.99 19.70 -14.73
N THR A 831 -10.81 20.19 -15.65
CA THR A 831 -10.88 21.60 -16.06
C THR A 831 -11.05 22.64 -14.95
N THR A 832 -11.58 22.26 -13.78
CA THR A 832 -11.67 23.13 -12.58
C THR A 832 -10.56 22.93 -11.56
N SER A 833 -10.00 21.72 -11.52
CA SER A 833 -9.34 21.11 -10.36
C SER A 833 -9.12 19.61 -10.61
N TYR A 834 -8.19 18.97 -9.91
CA TYR A 834 -8.05 17.50 -9.93
C TYR A 834 -9.11 16.90 -8.96
N LYS A 835 -9.51 15.60 -8.94
CA LYS A 835 -10.52 15.08 -7.94
C LYS A 835 -10.27 13.68 -7.38
N LEU A 836 -11.16 13.11 -6.55
CA LEU A 836 -11.05 11.72 -6.07
C LEU A 836 -11.34 10.75 -7.19
N PHE A 837 -10.30 10.32 -7.89
CA PHE A 837 -10.36 10.06 -9.32
C PHE A 837 -10.15 8.59 -9.81
N ALA A 838 -11.21 7.78 -10.02
CA ALA A 838 -11.08 6.32 -10.26
C ALA A 838 -12.09 5.57 -11.18
N SER A 839 -11.97 4.23 -11.18
CA SER A 839 -11.80 3.25 -12.26
C SER A 839 -11.83 1.76 -11.65
N ASP A 840 -12.33 0.67 -12.29
CA ASP A 840 -12.16 -0.84 -12.09
C ASP A 840 -12.15 -1.82 -13.35
N GLY A 841 -11.07 -1.89 -14.15
CA GLY A 841 -10.98 -2.38 -15.57
C GLY A 841 -11.79 -1.79 -16.79
N ASN A 842 -13.13 -1.68 -16.78
CA ASN A 842 -14.02 -1.03 -17.82
C ASN A 842 -14.19 0.53 -17.89
N SER A 843 -14.99 1.29 -17.03
CA SER A 843 -15.51 2.74 -16.82
C SER A 843 -14.89 3.86 -15.78
N VAL A 844 -14.94 5.23 -15.93
CA VAL A 844 -14.37 6.34 -15.02
C VAL A 844 -15.17 7.68 -14.87
N SER A 845 -15.50 8.29 -13.68
CA SER A 845 -16.42 9.51 -13.63
C SER A 845 -16.40 10.88 -12.84
N VAL A 846 -16.21 11.18 -11.52
CA VAL A 846 -16.04 12.61 -10.97
C VAL A 846 -15.57 12.73 -9.49
N VAL A 847 -16.30 12.06 -8.61
CA VAL A 847 -16.47 12.20 -7.15
C VAL A 847 -16.91 13.59 -6.72
N LYS A 848 -16.03 14.25 -5.99
CA LYS A 848 -16.28 15.31 -5.02
C LYS A 848 -15.16 16.27 -5.18
N ASP A 849 -15.35 17.38 -4.50
CA ASP A 849 -14.69 18.56 -4.91
C ASP A 849 -14.09 19.28 -3.72
N ARG A 850 -12.73 19.45 -3.72
CA ARG A 850 -11.66 20.08 -2.87
C ARG A 850 -10.45 19.23 -2.08
N ILE A 851 -9.66 18.21 -2.63
CA ILE A 851 -8.71 17.03 -2.12
C ILE A 851 -7.35 16.34 -2.80
N ASP A 852 -6.00 16.59 -2.56
CA ASP A 852 -4.56 16.10 -3.01
C ASP A 852 -3.77 14.68 -2.76
N PRO A 853 -4.26 13.51 -2.26
CA PRO A 853 -3.64 12.11 -2.46
C PRO A 853 -2.26 11.42 -1.95
N GLU A 854 -1.95 11.00 -0.70
CA GLU A 854 -0.67 10.35 -0.25
C GLU A 854 -0.81 9.21 0.80
N ALA A 855 0.20 8.32 0.87
CA ALA A 855 0.48 7.38 1.96
C ALA A 855 -0.58 6.34 2.42
N ILE A 856 -0.92 5.23 1.72
CA ILE A 856 -2.29 4.64 1.82
C ILE A 856 -2.51 3.11 2.14
N CYS A 857 -2.86 2.57 3.33
CA CYS A 857 -3.08 1.11 3.52
C CYS A 857 -3.88 0.53 4.75
N VAL A 858 -4.05 -0.81 4.87
CA VAL A 858 -5.35 -1.53 4.99
C VAL A 858 -5.70 -2.48 6.25
N PHE A 859 -6.18 -2.04 7.46
CA PHE A 859 -6.60 -2.79 8.73
C PHE A 859 -7.93 -2.50 9.64
N LYS A 860 -9.21 -2.59 9.23
CA LYS A 860 -10.34 -3.32 9.92
C LYS A 860 -11.41 -3.99 9.00
N ASN A 861 -12.09 -3.25 8.11
CA ASN A 861 -13.02 -3.68 7.02
C ASN A 861 -13.40 -2.48 6.08
N GLU A 862 -12.54 -1.50 6.04
CA GLU A 862 -12.88 -0.10 5.93
C GLU A 862 -11.83 0.54 5.02
N LEU A 863 -11.79 1.86 4.98
CA LEU A 863 -10.53 2.55 4.75
C LEU A 863 -9.95 2.99 6.15
N TYR A 864 -8.71 3.48 6.36
CA TYR A 864 -8.30 4.44 7.44
C TYR A 864 -7.24 5.43 6.83
N PHE A 865 -7.39 6.77 6.90
CA PHE A 865 -6.66 7.80 6.09
C PHE A 865 -5.70 8.82 6.79
N ARG A 866 -5.10 9.72 5.95
CA ARG A 866 -4.72 11.18 6.00
C ARG A 866 -5.54 11.80 4.69
N ALA A 867 -5.42 12.92 3.88
CA ALA A 867 -6.34 13.96 3.18
C ALA A 867 -7.06 15.29 3.80
N SER A 868 -6.70 16.57 3.54
CA SER A 868 -7.53 17.79 3.83
C SER A 868 -8.99 17.82 3.41
N ASN A 869 -9.66 18.77 4.08
CA ASN A 869 -10.80 19.49 3.57
C ASN A 869 -10.46 20.96 3.18
N PHE A 870 -10.58 21.33 1.91
CA PHE A 870 -10.46 22.71 1.39
C PHE A 870 -11.40 23.74 2.07
N ASP A 871 -12.41 23.34 2.86
CA ASP A 871 -13.25 24.24 3.67
C ASP A 871 -12.73 24.49 5.10
N ASN A 872 -11.76 23.72 5.61
CA ASN A 872 -11.35 23.83 7.02
C ASN A 872 -9.86 23.46 7.22
N PRO A 873 -8.97 24.45 7.39
CA PRO A 873 -7.56 24.23 7.66
C PRO A 873 -7.38 23.90 9.14
N ARG A 874 -7.04 22.66 9.44
CA ARG A 874 -6.48 22.31 10.75
C ARG A 874 -4.98 22.06 10.67
N GLY A 875 -4.43 22.51 9.55
CA GLY A 875 -3.87 21.47 8.75
C GLY A 875 -4.82 20.27 8.71
N TYR A 876 -4.32 19.20 9.27
CA TYR A 876 -4.82 17.86 9.23
C TYR A 876 -4.63 17.34 10.68
N GLU A 877 -5.56 16.71 11.47
CA GLU A 877 -5.35 16.11 12.87
C GLU A 877 -6.49 15.06 13.50
N LEU A 878 -6.52 13.62 13.46
CA LEU A 878 -7.47 12.30 13.44
C LEU A 878 -8.71 11.86 12.43
N TRP A 879 -8.82 12.12 11.10
CA TRP A 879 -10.11 12.27 10.37
C TRP A 879 -10.98 11.00 10.06
N LYS A 880 -11.03 9.89 10.84
CA LYS A 880 -11.69 8.53 10.61
C LYS A 880 -13.04 8.51 9.79
N SER A 881 -13.47 7.55 8.88
CA SER A 881 -14.53 7.45 7.71
C SER A 881 -14.64 6.21 6.69
N ASP A 882 -15.44 6.08 5.59
CA ASP A 882 -15.76 4.75 4.93
C ASP A 882 -15.36 4.23 3.51
N GLY A 883 -14.59 4.87 2.61
CA GLY A 883 -14.45 4.37 1.20
C GLY A 883 -15.73 4.48 0.37
N THR A 884 -16.74 5.10 0.98
CA THR A 884 -17.72 6.00 0.39
C THR A 884 -17.61 7.31 1.18
N THR A 885 -18.64 8.16 1.09
CA THR A 885 -18.72 9.45 1.79
C THR A 885 -19.71 9.51 2.93
N ALA A 886 -20.49 8.46 3.19
CA ALA A 886 -21.21 8.44 4.47
C ALA A 886 -20.19 8.49 5.60
N GLY A 887 -19.08 7.78 5.38
CA GLY A 887 -17.72 8.27 5.55
C GLY A 887 -17.42 9.78 5.39
N THR A 888 -18.06 10.74 6.15
CA THR A 888 -17.80 12.23 6.29
C THR A 888 -18.26 13.06 7.60
N THR A 889 -18.15 12.75 8.94
CA THR A 889 -18.58 13.67 10.09
C THR A 889 -17.88 13.70 11.54
N LEU A 890 -16.81 14.51 11.77
CA LEU A 890 -16.14 15.23 12.94
C LEU A 890 -15.62 14.59 14.31
N VAL A 891 -14.27 14.39 14.52
CA VAL A 891 -13.53 14.07 15.80
C VAL A 891 -12.07 14.67 16.03
N LYS A 892 -10.90 13.94 15.94
CA LYS A 892 -9.73 14.08 16.89
C LYS A 892 -8.37 14.69 16.46
N ASP A 893 -8.31 16.01 16.62
CA ASP A 893 -7.10 16.85 16.64
C ASP A 893 -5.89 16.29 17.45
N ILE A 894 -4.63 16.53 17.04
CA ILE A 894 -3.40 16.10 17.76
C ILE A 894 -2.45 17.27 18.02
N ASN A 895 -1.90 17.91 16.99
CA ASN A 895 -1.28 19.24 17.12
C ASN A 895 -2.38 20.31 17.00
N GLU A 896 -3.26 20.27 18.00
CA GLU A 896 -4.52 21.03 18.15
C GLU A 896 -4.46 22.44 17.55
N GLY A 897 -4.95 22.61 16.32
CA GLY A 897 -4.85 23.89 15.63
C GLY A 897 -4.82 23.81 14.10
N PRO A 898 -4.07 24.70 13.42
CA PRO A 898 -3.86 24.74 11.98
C PRO A 898 -2.51 24.10 11.56
N ASN A 899 -1.93 23.20 12.36
CA ASN A 899 -0.47 22.98 12.43
C ASN A 899 0.00 21.57 12.10
N SER A 900 1.18 21.49 11.46
CA SER A 900 2.01 20.28 11.27
C SER A 900 2.02 19.31 12.44
N SER A 901 1.62 18.06 12.19
CA SER A 901 2.34 16.94 12.78
C SER A 901 2.42 15.58 11.98
N GLY A 902 1.60 15.25 10.95
CA GLY A 902 2.01 14.73 9.61
C GLY A 902 1.98 13.30 8.95
N PRO A 903 1.34 12.17 9.36
CA PRO A 903 1.24 10.83 8.75
C PRO A 903 1.69 10.32 7.36
N ARG A 904 2.92 9.81 7.28
CA ARG A 904 3.49 9.17 6.08
C ARG A 904 3.26 7.65 5.80
N SER A 905 3.15 6.81 6.83
CA SER A 905 3.48 5.36 6.80
C SER A 905 2.95 4.39 7.90
N PHE A 906 2.25 3.28 7.58
CA PHE A 906 1.42 2.33 8.35
C PHE A 906 1.77 0.80 8.20
N TYR A 907 1.22 -0.09 9.02
CA TYR A 907 1.07 -1.58 8.93
C TYR A 907 0.15 -1.96 10.10
N SER A 908 -0.39 -3.17 10.20
CA SER A 908 -1.07 -3.58 11.44
C SER A 908 -0.72 -4.97 11.95
N TYR A 909 -1.10 -5.22 13.19
CA TYR A 909 -1.06 -6.54 13.79
C TYR A 909 -2.16 -6.73 14.85
N LYS A 910 -2.85 -7.88 14.79
CA LYS A 910 -4.06 -8.17 15.58
C LYS A 910 -5.09 -7.04 15.44
N ASP A 911 -5.33 -6.32 16.54
CA ASP A 911 -6.30 -5.24 16.65
C ASP A 911 -5.64 -3.86 16.77
N ILE A 912 -4.33 -3.76 16.48
CA ILE A 912 -3.56 -2.52 16.63
C ILE A 912 -2.83 -2.15 15.33
N LEU A 913 -2.89 -0.86 15.01
CA LEU A 913 -2.02 -0.11 14.10
C LEU A 913 -1.10 0.73 15.04
N TYR A 914 0.21 0.94 14.79
CA TYR A 914 1.13 1.71 15.66
C TYR A 914 1.72 2.81 14.82
N PHE A 915 1.76 4.03 15.36
CA PHE A 915 2.15 5.23 14.66
C PHE A 915 3.54 5.74 15.10
N ILE A 916 4.05 6.87 14.56
CA ILE A 916 5.43 7.39 14.79
C ILE A 916 5.53 8.98 14.94
N ALA A 917 5.80 9.78 16.03
CA ALA A 917 5.22 11.16 16.34
C ALA A 917 5.92 12.48 16.69
N ASP A 918 5.41 13.56 16.06
CA ASP A 918 5.18 14.88 16.69
C ASP A 918 3.74 15.03 17.22
N ASP A 919 3.49 15.94 18.15
CA ASP A 919 2.18 16.40 18.63
C ASP A 919 2.24 17.89 19.00
N GLY A 920 3.12 18.61 18.32
CA GLY A 920 3.60 19.96 18.65
C GLY A 920 4.59 20.00 19.82
N LYS A 921 5.00 18.85 20.38
CA LYS A 921 5.75 18.77 21.65
C LYS A 921 6.89 17.76 21.64
N HIS A 922 6.60 16.48 21.42
CA HIS A 922 7.55 15.39 21.68
C HIS A 922 8.56 15.15 20.54
N GLY A 923 8.62 16.02 19.54
CA GLY A 923 9.55 15.85 18.45
C GLY A 923 9.02 14.79 17.49
N TYR A 924 9.51 13.54 17.57
CA TYR A 924 9.23 12.52 16.55
C TYR A 924 9.35 11.04 17.11
N GLU A 925 8.26 10.47 17.70
CA GLU A 925 8.15 9.29 18.63
C GLU A 925 7.35 8.00 18.16
N LEU A 926 6.69 7.16 19.01
CA LEU A 926 5.80 5.99 18.68
C LEU A 926 4.49 5.97 19.54
N TRP A 927 3.33 5.51 19.04
CA TRP A 927 1.96 5.50 19.66
C TRP A 927 1.13 4.30 19.14
N ALA A 928 -0.04 3.99 19.73
CA ALA A 928 -0.91 2.86 19.33
C ALA A 928 -2.38 3.18 19.00
N LEU A 929 -2.91 2.50 17.97
CA LEU A 929 -4.27 2.58 17.41
C LEU A 929 -4.97 1.27 17.63
N THR A 930 -5.34 1.14 18.89
CA THR A 930 -6.39 0.26 19.36
C THR A 930 -7.74 0.95 19.10
N PRO A 931 -8.66 0.33 18.34
CA PRO A 931 -10.07 0.70 18.33
C PRO A 931 -10.71 0.44 19.71
N CYS A 932 -11.89 0.99 19.96
CA CYS A 932 -12.65 0.64 21.17
C CYS A 932 -13.10 -0.82 21.10
N ALA A 933 -12.97 -1.59 22.18
CA ALA A 933 -13.46 -2.97 22.23
C ALA A 933 -15.00 -3.01 22.12
N ASP A 934 -15.56 -3.90 21.29
CA ASP A 934 -17.01 -4.02 21.09
C ASP A 934 -17.79 -4.27 22.40
N SER A 935 -17.19 -5.03 23.33
CA SER A 935 -17.77 -5.30 24.64
C SER A 935 -16.73 -5.33 25.75
N LEU A 936 -17.07 -4.80 26.92
CA LEU A 936 -16.22 -4.75 28.11
C LEU A 936 -16.94 -5.37 29.32
N ASN A 937 -16.29 -6.32 30.00
CA ASN A 937 -16.79 -6.94 31.23
C ASN A 937 -16.00 -6.40 32.43
N ILE A 938 -16.68 -6.08 33.54
CA ILE A 938 -16.08 -5.45 34.73
C ILE A 938 -16.33 -6.32 35.97
N ASN A 939 -15.25 -6.92 36.46
CA ASN A 939 -15.26 -7.94 37.52
C ASN A 939 -14.32 -7.52 38.68
N THR A 940 -14.46 -6.28 39.18
CA THR A 940 -13.58 -5.74 40.24
C THR A 940 -14.25 -4.64 41.08
N THR A 941 -13.73 -4.42 42.29
CA THR A 941 -14.18 -3.37 43.21
C THR A 941 -13.72 -1.99 42.72
N LEU A 942 -14.63 -1.01 42.70
CA LEU A 942 -14.40 0.29 42.08
C LEU A 942 -14.18 1.38 43.15
N THR A 943 -13.01 2.02 43.10
CA THR A 943 -12.58 3.07 44.03
C THR A 943 -11.95 4.24 43.29
N GLY A 944 -12.30 5.48 43.66
CA GLY A 944 -11.78 6.69 43.02
C GLY A 944 -12.36 6.95 41.62
N LEU A 945 -11.63 7.70 40.79
CA LEU A 945 -12.03 8.02 39.42
C LEU A 945 -11.80 6.82 38.49
N ASN A 946 -12.86 6.33 37.86
CA ASN A 946 -12.82 5.19 36.92
C ASN A 946 -13.64 5.52 35.67
N ASN A 947 -13.07 5.33 34.48
CA ASN A 947 -13.75 5.57 33.21
C ASN A 947 -13.73 4.29 32.38
N TYR A 948 -14.89 3.89 31.85
CA TYR A 948 -15.07 2.65 31.08
C TYR A 948 -15.78 2.92 29.76
N GLN A 949 -15.25 2.36 28.67
CA GLN A 949 -15.70 2.63 27.30
C GLN A 949 -15.83 1.32 26.52
N ALA A 950 -16.90 1.17 25.73
CA ALA A 950 -17.07 0.04 24.82
C ALA A 950 -17.86 0.42 23.55
N GLY A 951 -17.49 -0.15 22.41
CA GLY A 951 -18.13 0.09 21.11
C GLY A 951 -19.61 -0.28 21.08
N ARG A 952 -20.05 -1.26 21.89
CA ARG A 952 -21.45 -1.73 21.89
C ARG A 952 -22.04 -2.01 23.28
N VAL A 953 -21.29 -2.66 24.19
CA VAL A 953 -21.84 -3.16 25.47
C VAL A 953 -20.84 -3.05 26.63
N ILE A 954 -21.30 -2.60 27.80
CA ILE A 954 -20.60 -2.82 29.07
C ILE A 954 -21.45 -3.73 29.96
N VAL A 955 -20.83 -4.77 30.54
CA VAL A 955 -21.48 -5.71 31.49
C VAL A 955 -20.75 -5.68 32.83
N GLY A 956 -21.50 -5.46 33.91
CA GLY A 956 -21.02 -5.72 35.27
C GLY A 956 -21.56 -7.05 35.77
N GLU A 957 -20.67 -7.99 36.10
CA GLU A 957 -21.05 -9.25 36.74
C GLU A 957 -21.27 -9.05 38.26
N THR A 958 -21.81 -10.07 38.93
CA THR A 958 -22.37 -9.93 40.29
C THR A 958 -21.35 -9.56 41.38
N ALA A 959 -21.78 -8.72 42.33
CA ALA A 959 -21.09 -8.31 43.55
C ALA A 959 -19.96 -7.24 43.44
N ASN A 960 -19.98 -6.40 42.41
CA ASN A 960 -19.14 -5.20 42.36
C ASN A 960 -19.56 -4.15 43.40
N THR A 961 -18.68 -3.85 44.37
CA THR A 961 -18.87 -2.77 45.37
C THR A 961 -18.26 -1.45 44.90
N ILE A 962 -18.91 -0.33 45.24
CA ILE A 962 -18.54 1.03 44.81
C ILE A 962 -18.35 1.93 46.04
N SER A 963 -17.16 2.53 46.18
CA SER A 963 -16.85 3.38 47.35
C SER A 963 -17.58 4.73 47.32
N SER A 964 -17.78 5.35 48.48
CA SER A 964 -18.33 6.72 48.60
C SER A 964 -17.40 7.80 48.06
N THR A 965 -16.15 7.44 47.73
CA THR A 965 -15.15 8.27 47.05
C THR A 965 -15.05 7.99 45.55
N ALA A 966 -15.84 7.04 45.02
CA ALA A 966 -15.80 6.69 43.62
C ALA A 966 -16.63 7.67 42.76
N LYS A 967 -16.06 8.02 41.61
CA LYS A 967 -16.75 8.66 40.48
C LYS A 967 -16.50 7.75 39.29
N ILE A 968 -17.58 7.18 38.75
CA ILE A 968 -17.49 6.19 37.68
C ILE A 968 -18.25 6.72 36.47
N THR A 969 -17.57 6.76 35.33
CA THR A 969 -18.13 7.13 34.03
C THR A 969 -18.20 5.91 33.14
N TYR A 970 -19.37 5.64 32.56
CA TYR A 970 -19.58 4.60 31.55
C TYR A 970 -20.00 5.24 30.23
N ASP A 971 -19.42 4.80 29.12
CA ASP A 971 -19.88 5.15 27.76
C ASP A 971 -19.97 3.89 26.87
N ALA A 972 -21.12 3.69 26.22
CA ALA A 972 -21.41 2.49 25.44
C ALA A 972 -22.33 2.78 24.24
N GLY A 973 -21.99 2.22 23.07
CA GLY A 973 -22.69 2.50 21.80
C GLY A 973 -24.10 1.91 21.64
N LYS A 974 -24.65 1.17 22.61
CA LYS A 974 -26.03 0.66 22.52
C LYS A 974 -26.75 0.49 23.85
N TYR A 975 -26.10 -0.09 24.86
CA TYR A 975 -26.64 -0.22 26.22
C TYR A 975 -25.54 -0.51 27.25
N ILE A 976 -25.79 -0.10 28.49
CA ILE A 976 -25.02 -0.50 29.68
C ILE A 976 -25.89 -1.48 30.45
N LEU A 977 -25.41 -2.71 30.69
CA LEU A 977 -26.17 -3.75 31.37
C LEU A 977 -25.69 -3.93 32.82
N PHE A 978 -26.41 -3.31 33.75
CA PHE A 978 -26.25 -3.55 35.18
C PHE A 978 -27.05 -4.79 35.59
N GLN A 979 -26.38 -5.94 35.73
CA GLN A 979 -26.99 -7.09 36.41
C GLN A 979 -27.11 -6.80 37.92
N PRO A 980 -28.08 -7.42 38.64
CA PRO A 980 -28.32 -7.11 40.06
C PRO A 980 -27.13 -7.51 40.94
N GLY A 981 -26.39 -6.51 41.44
CA GLY A 981 -25.22 -6.76 42.29
C GLY A 981 -24.46 -5.54 42.81
N PHE A 982 -24.78 -4.32 42.39
CA PHE A 982 -24.06 -3.11 42.81
C PHE A 982 -24.51 -2.63 44.20
N ILE A 983 -23.59 -2.65 45.16
CA ILE A 983 -23.78 -2.11 46.51
C ILE A 983 -22.97 -0.81 46.63
N THR A 984 -23.63 0.26 47.10
CA THR A 984 -23.09 1.62 47.09
C THR A 984 -23.14 2.24 48.48
N ASN A 985 -22.12 3.03 48.82
CA ASN A 985 -22.08 3.77 50.09
C ASN A 985 -22.72 5.16 49.94
N GLU A 986 -23.26 5.68 51.03
CA GLU A 986 -23.89 7.01 51.08
C GLU A 986 -22.87 8.08 50.64
N GLY A 987 -23.20 8.83 49.58
CA GLY A 987 -22.33 9.83 48.95
C GLY A 987 -21.71 9.43 47.59
N ALA A 988 -21.78 8.15 47.17
CA ALA A 988 -21.29 7.73 45.86
C ALA A 988 -22.08 8.37 44.70
N VAL A 989 -21.38 8.78 43.63
CA VAL A 989 -21.98 9.46 42.45
C VAL A 989 -21.83 8.58 41.21
N PHE A 990 -22.92 8.46 40.44
CA PHE A 990 -23.01 7.65 39.22
C PHE A 990 -23.27 8.55 38.02
N GLU A 991 -22.40 8.48 37.02
CA GLU A 991 -22.48 9.26 35.78
C GLU A 991 -22.45 8.28 34.59
N THR A 992 -23.54 8.22 33.81
CA THR A 992 -23.70 7.25 32.70
C THR A 992 -23.99 7.98 31.40
N LEU A 993 -23.17 7.75 30.38
CA LEU A 993 -23.34 8.26 29.03
C LEU A 993 -23.80 7.12 28.11
N LEU A 994 -24.77 7.41 27.25
CA LEU A 994 -25.22 6.52 26.18
C LEU A 994 -25.13 7.30 24.87
N GLN A 995 -23.89 7.43 24.38
CA GLN A 995 -23.57 7.97 23.06
C GLN A 995 -22.68 6.97 22.31
N GLY A 996 -21.59 6.52 22.93
CA GLY A 996 -20.60 5.64 22.33
C GLY A 996 -20.04 6.18 21.01
N CYS A 997 -19.55 5.29 20.17
CA CYS A 997 -18.90 5.63 18.91
C CYS A 997 -19.93 5.91 17.78
N SER A 998 -20.88 6.82 17.98
CA SER A 998 -21.86 7.24 16.97
C SER A 998 -21.69 8.70 16.57
N ASN A 999 -21.48 8.95 15.27
CA ASN A 999 -21.34 10.31 14.75
C ASN A 999 -22.65 10.85 14.19
N ALA A 1000 -23.12 11.97 14.74
CA ALA A 1000 -24.20 12.75 14.17
C ALA A 1000 -23.95 14.25 14.47
N PRO A 1001 -23.92 15.14 13.47
CA PRO A 1001 -23.75 16.57 13.71
C PRO A 1001 -25.04 17.18 14.27
N LEU A 1002 -24.91 17.99 15.32
CA LEU A 1002 -25.98 18.89 15.76
C LEU A 1002 -26.21 19.95 14.66
N LYS A 1003 -27.46 20.12 14.25
CA LYS A 1003 -27.94 21.31 13.52
C LYS A 1003 -29.25 21.79 14.14
N ASP A 1004 -29.39 23.10 14.25
CA ASP A 1004 -30.57 23.74 14.80
C ASP A 1004 -31.82 23.47 13.97
N ASN A 1005 -32.92 23.15 14.65
CA ASN A 1005 -34.27 23.73 14.47
C ASN A 1005 -35.30 23.00 15.34
N ILE A 1006 -35.45 23.38 16.61
CA ILE A 1006 -36.60 22.94 17.43
C ILE A 1006 -37.76 23.93 17.23
N SER A 1007 -38.35 23.90 16.03
CA SER A 1007 -39.69 24.43 15.79
C SER A 1007 -40.41 23.56 14.76
N ASN A 1008 -41.71 23.37 14.94
CA ASN A 1008 -42.61 22.58 14.07
C ASN A 1008 -42.34 21.05 14.01
N ILE A 1009 -42.85 20.31 15.00
CA ILE A 1009 -43.36 18.94 14.78
C ILE A 1009 -44.80 18.87 15.32
N GLU A 1010 -45.77 18.75 14.41
CA GLU A 1010 -47.14 18.33 14.77
C GLU A 1010 -47.22 16.79 14.90
N PRO A 1011 -48.09 16.25 15.76
CA PRO A 1011 -48.18 14.80 16.00
C PRO A 1011 -48.91 14.05 14.88
N GLN A 1012 -48.22 13.68 13.81
CA GLN A 1012 -48.75 12.75 12.80
C GLN A 1012 -48.75 11.30 13.29
N LYS A 1013 -49.96 10.80 13.56
CA LYS A 1013 -50.44 9.41 13.44
C LYS A 1013 -49.53 8.27 13.95
N ARG A 1014 -50.00 7.59 15.02
CA ARG A 1014 -49.62 6.21 15.32
C ARG A 1014 -50.06 5.28 14.18
N ASP A 1015 -49.24 4.30 13.84
CA ASP A 1015 -49.65 3.12 13.08
C ASP A 1015 -49.51 1.85 13.93
N LYS A 1016 -50.32 0.83 13.66
CA LYS A 1016 -50.48 -0.37 14.52
C LYS A 1016 -49.69 -1.56 13.98
N LYS A 1017 -48.44 -1.78 14.42
CA LYS A 1017 -47.74 -3.04 14.12
C LYS A 1017 -46.60 -3.49 15.04
N THR A 1018 -46.61 -3.10 16.32
CA THR A 1018 -45.54 -3.45 17.28
C THR A 1018 -46.12 -3.88 18.63
N GLU A 1019 -46.76 -5.06 18.68
CA GLU A 1019 -47.43 -5.57 19.89
C GLU A 1019 -47.16 -7.08 20.16
N GLU A 1020 -46.17 -7.68 19.47
CA GLU A 1020 -45.68 -9.05 19.71
C GLU A 1020 -44.16 -9.04 19.93
N TYR A 1021 -43.69 -8.79 21.16
CA TYR A 1021 -42.39 -9.33 21.67
C TYR A 1021 -42.13 -9.16 23.19
N ILE A 1022 -43.17 -9.08 24.04
CA ILE A 1022 -43.00 -9.16 25.52
C ILE A 1022 -44.06 -10.11 26.09
N GLN A 1023 -43.75 -11.42 26.12
CA GLN A 1023 -44.61 -12.43 26.74
C GLN A 1023 -43.80 -13.61 27.31
N ASP A 1024 -42.63 -13.35 27.91
CA ASP A 1024 -41.93 -14.39 28.70
C ASP A 1024 -41.01 -13.78 29.79
N MET A 1025 -41.57 -13.49 30.98
CA MET A 1025 -40.85 -13.35 32.27
C MET A 1025 -41.83 -13.05 33.43
N HIS A 1026 -42.68 -14.00 33.80
CA HIS A 1026 -43.47 -13.93 35.05
C HIS A 1026 -43.78 -15.33 35.60
N ASP A 1027 -42.88 -15.88 36.42
CA ASP A 1027 -43.19 -17.06 37.26
C ASP A 1027 -42.25 -17.18 38.48
N ALA A 1028 -42.56 -16.41 39.54
CA ALA A 1028 -42.06 -16.59 40.92
C ALA A 1028 -42.83 -15.68 41.91
N PRO A 1029 -43.57 -16.18 42.91
CA PRO A 1029 -44.41 -15.36 43.79
C PRO A 1029 -43.89 -15.19 45.23
N ALA A 1030 -44.13 -14.02 45.85
CA ALA A 1030 -44.26 -13.87 47.32
C ALA A 1030 -44.92 -12.53 47.74
N VAL A 1031 -46.05 -12.61 48.46
CA VAL A 1031 -46.41 -11.83 49.68
C VAL A 1031 -46.15 -10.30 49.62
N GLU A 1032 -47.13 -9.45 49.30
CA GLU A 1032 -48.23 -8.97 50.17
C GLU A 1032 -47.82 -8.51 51.59
N ASP A 1033 -47.68 -7.20 51.84
CA ASP A 1033 -48.18 -6.63 53.11
C ASP A 1033 -48.43 -5.09 53.09
N PHE A 1034 -49.32 -4.67 53.98
CA PHE A 1034 -49.69 -3.31 54.44
C PHE A 1034 -50.05 -2.17 53.45
N ILE A 1035 -51.37 -1.94 53.40
CA ILE A 1035 -52.06 -0.68 53.07
C ILE A 1035 -52.08 0.27 54.30
N GLU A 1036 -52.39 1.56 54.07
CA GLU A 1036 -52.86 2.57 55.05
C GLU A 1036 -51.90 3.19 56.09
N LYS A 1037 -51.38 4.38 55.74
CA LYS A 1037 -51.27 5.63 56.54
C LYS A 1037 -50.65 6.73 55.64
N GLY A 1038 -51.12 7.98 55.57
CA GLY A 1038 -52.31 8.61 56.16
C GLY A 1038 -52.13 10.14 56.26
N ASN A 1039 -53.08 10.91 55.70
CA ASN A 1039 -53.29 12.37 55.80
C ASN A 1039 -52.37 13.37 55.05
N ASN A 1040 -53.04 14.22 54.24
CA ASN A 1040 -52.76 15.65 53.96
C ASN A 1040 -51.48 16.06 53.17
N LEU A 1041 -51.44 17.19 52.45
CA LEU A 1041 -52.35 18.35 52.37
C LEU A 1041 -52.49 18.88 50.91
N ASP A 1042 -53.41 19.83 50.71
CA ASP A 1042 -53.69 20.60 49.48
C ASP A 1042 -52.49 21.15 48.67
N LEU A 1043 -52.71 21.30 47.36
CA LEU A 1043 -51.99 22.26 46.51
C LEU A 1043 -52.96 23.10 45.66
N ARG A 1044 -53.32 24.27 46.22
CA ARG A 1044 -53.75 25.47 45.48
C ARG A 1044 -53.13 26.70 46.14
N ILE A 1045 -53.16 27.83 45.42
CA ILE A 1045 -52.93 29.21 45.90
C ILE A 1045 -51.45 29.73 45.83
N ILE A 1046 -51.20 30.43 44.70
CA ILE A 1046 -50.49 31.73 44.54
C ILE A 1046 -48.94 31.79 44.37
N TRP A 1047 -48.55 32.50 43.29
CA TRP A 1047 -47.26 33.19 43.12
C TRP A 1047 -47.11 34.41 44.07
N ALA A 1048 -46.03 34.51 44.84
CA ALA A 1048 -45.41 35.81 45.21
C ALA A 1048 -44.07 35.63 45.93
N LYS A 1049 -43.07 36.49 45.59
CA LYS A 1049 -41.75 36.66 46.24
C LYS A 1049 -40.84 35.40 46.28
N PHE A 1050 -39.55 35.45 45.94
CA PHE A 1050 -38.61 36.57 46.07
C PHE A 1050 -37.81 36.82 44.77
N LEU A 1051 -38.00 38.01 44.20
CA LEU A 1051 -36.93 38.78 43.56
C LEU A 1051 -36.54 39.85 44.56
N GLU A 1052 -35.32 39.81 45.12
CA GLU A 1052 -34.67 40.95 45.80
C GLU A 1052 -33.25 40.55 46.24
N ASP A 1053 -32.25 40.59 45.32
CA ASP A 1053 -30.88 40.99 45.68
C ASP A 1053 -30.00 41.31 44.44
N SER A 1054 -30.36 42.38 43.72
CA SER A 1054 -29.47 43.02 42.74
C SER A 1054 -29.79 44.52 42.67
N LYS A 1055 -28.98 45.36 43.33
CA LYS A 1055 -29.20 46.82 43.36
C LYS A 1055 -28.89 47.46 42.00
N PRO A 1056 -29.65 48.48 41.57
CA PRO A 1056 -29.38 49.19 40.32
C PRO A 1056 -28.11 50.04 40.43
N ILE A 1057 -27.27 49.99 39.40
CA ILE A 1057 -26.23 50.99 39.13
C ILE A 1057 -26.85 52.04 38.19
N THR A 1058 -26.51 53.31 38.42
CA THR A 1058 -27.27 54.49 37.95
C THR A 1058 -26.69 55.14 36.69
N ASP A 1059 -27.41 56.10 36.10
CA ASP A 1059 -27.04 56.93 34.95
C ASP A 1059 -25.73 57.76 35.13
N LYS A 1060 -24.57 57.09 35.24
CA LYS A 1060 -23.26 57.75 35.30
C LYS A 1060 -22.18 57.19 34.36
N GLU A 1061 -22.54 56.23 33.53
CA GLU A 1061 -21.78 55.87 32.31
C GLU A 1061 -22.51 56.33 31.03
N ARG A 1062 -23.60 57.08 31.20
CA ARG A 1062 -24.42 57.68 30.13
C ARG A 1062 -23.82 59.00 29.60
N GLN A 1063 -22.50 59.08 29.45
CA GLN A 1063 -21.86 60.28 28.91
C GLN A 1063 -20.44 60.06 28.34
N LEU A 1064 -20.35 59.49 27.12
CA LEU A 1064 -19.45 60.03 26.09
C LEU A 1064 -19.94 59.68 24.68
N ASN A 1065 -19.62 60.56 23.73
CA ASN A 1065 -20.09 60.62 22.34
C ASN A 1065 -19.11 59.92 21.36
N LEU A 1066 -19.39 59.64 20.07
CA LEU A 1066 -20.59 59.52 19.20
C LEU A 1066 -20.11 58.85 17.87
N GLU A 1067 -21.04 58.37 17.03
CA GLU A 1067 -21.04 58.36 15.53
C GLU A 1067 -19.76 57.93 14.74
N MET A 1068 -19.82 57.15 13.65
CA MET A 1068 -20.73 57.22 12.49
C MET A 1068 -20.92 55.86 11.78
N ILE A 1069 -21.97 55.75 10.95
CA ILE A 1069 -22.13 54.74 9.89
C ILE A 1069 -22.56 55.44 8.59
N THR A 1070 -21.99 54.99 7.45
CA THR A 1070 -22.36 55.30 6.04
C THR A 1070 -22.59 56.75 5.61
N LEU A 1071 -21.69 57.27 4.77
CA LEU A 1071 -21.84 57.30 3.30
C LEU A 1071 -20.53 57.83 2.68
N GLY A 1072 -20.34 57.65 1.36
CA GLY A 1072 -19.16 58.20 0.67
C GLY A 1072 -19.53 58.92 -0.61
N GLU A 1073 -18.76 59.95 -0.98
CA GLU A 1073 -18.68 60.45 -2.35
C GLU A 1073 -17.35 61.18 -2.66
N GLN A 1074 -16.87 60.95 -3.89
CA GLN A 1074 -16.19 61.89 -4.80
C GLN A 1074 -15.09 62.89 -4.31
N SER A 1075 -13.85 62.40 -4.27
CA SER A 1075 -12.73 62.91 -5.12
C SER A 1075 -11.98 64.24 -4.81
N LYS A 1076 -10.78 64.32 -5.43
CA LYS A 1076 -10.04 65.52 -5.90
C LYS A 1076 -9.16 66.36 -4.94
N THR A 1077 -7.87 66.01 -5.01
CA THR A 1077 -6.71 66.87 -5.41
C THR A 1077 -5.88 67.71 -4.43
N ILE A 1078 -4.55 67.57 -4.64
CA ILE A 1078 -3.50 68.61 -4.84
C ILE A 1078 -2.43 68.83 -3.75
N LYS A 1079 -1.16 68.57 -4.17
CA LYS A 1079 0.17 69.02 -3.67
C LYS A 1079 0.55 68.66 -2.22
N ALA A 1080 1.74 68.14 -1.88
CA ALA A 1080 3.10 68.13 -2.45
C ALA A 1080 3.93 69.42 -2.25
N ASP A 1081 4.88 69.35 -1.31
CA ASP A 1081 6.28 69.74 -1.55
C ASP A 1081 7.24 69.14 -0.49
N LYS A 1082 8.44 68.72 -0.95
CA LYS A 1082 9.82 69.01 -0.46
C LYS A 1082 10.08 69.13 1.06
N ASN A 1083 11.22 68.72 1.66
CA ASN A 1083 12.51 68.12 1.23
C ASN A 1083 13.20 67.56 2.54
N GLN A 1084 14.45 67.07 2.66
CA GLN A 1084 15.67 66.99 1.82
C GLN A 1084 16.63 65.84 2.29
N GLU A 1085 17.84 65.83 1.73
CA GLU A 1085 19.11 65.14 2.12
C GLU A 1085 19.23 63.62 1.81
N ILE A 1086 20.18 63.10 0.99
CA ILE A 1086 21.63 63.34 0.72
C ILE A 1086 22.52 62.61 1.75
N LEU A 1087 23.46 61.71 1.41
CA LEU A 1087 23.75 60.94 0.16
C LEU A 1087 24.82 59.85 0.47
N ALA A 1088 25.13 58.99 -0.52
CA ALA A 1088 26.28 58.06 -0.60
C ALA A 1088 26.23 56.81 0.32
N ASN A 1089 26.64 55.61 -0.10
CA ASN A 1089 27.72 55.30 -1.05
C ASN A 1089 27.36 54.38 -2.25
N HIS A 1090 27.94 54.77 -3.40
CA HIS A 1090 28.41 54.00 -4.57
C HIS A 1090 28.36 52.45 -4.53
N HIS A 1091 27.68 51.83 -5.49
CA HIS A 1091 28.13 51.41 -6.84
C HIS A 1091 28.90 50.08 -6.91
N SER A 1092 28.26 49.10 -7.55
CA SER A 1092 28.84 48.36 -8.67
C SER A 1092 27.69 47.73 -9.49
N ILE A 1093 27.97 46.75 -10.36
CA ILE A 1093 26.98 45.97 -11.13
C ILE A 1093 26.20 46.76 -12.21
N THR A 1094 26.88 47.06 -13.33
CA THR A 1094 26.23 47.52 -14.58
C THR A 1094 26.18 46.46 -15.68
N ALA A 1095 26.88 45.32 -15.53
CA ALA A 1095 26.92 44.24 -16.52
C ALA A 1095 25.76 43.23 -16.40
N GLU A 1096 25.19 43.07 -15.21
CA GLU A 1096 24.22 42.01 -14.91
C GLU A 1096 22.82 42.28 -15.47
N LYS A 1097 22.47 43.57 -15.72
CA LYS A 1097 21.18 43.92 -16.31
C LYS A 1097 21.05 43.52 -17.78
N GLU A 1098 22.13 43.55 -18.56
CA GLU A 1098 22.09 43.03 -19.95
C GLU A 1098 22.12 41.49 -19.97
N LYS A 1099 22.78 40.84 -19.01
CA LYS A 1099 22.67 39.38 -18.83
C LYS A 1099 21.22 38.99 -18.54
N ASN A 1100 20.58 39.62 -17.56
CA ASN A 1100 19.21 39.29 -17.13
C ASN A 1100 18.16 39.66 -18.20
N TYR A 1101 18.36 40.74 -18.98
CA TYR A 1101 17.47 41.07 -20.10
C TYR A 1101 17.49 40.00 -21.20
N ASN A 1102 18.67 39.44 -21.52
CA ASN A 1102 18.78 38.35 -22.50
C ASN A 1102 18.32 37.00 -21.92
N LEU A 1103 18.55 36.73 -20.63
CA LEU A 1103 18.09 35.53 -19.95
C LEU A 1103 16.55 35.45 -19.93
N PHE A 1104 15.88 36.56 -19.57
CA PHE A 1104 14.42 36.68 -19.63
C PHE A 1104 13.89 36.38 -21.04
N LYS A 1105 14.59 36.88 -22.07
CA LYS A 1105 14.23 36.67 -23.47
C LYS A 1105 14.47 35.24 -23.99
N GLN A 1106 15.25 34.41 -23.29
CA GLN A 1106 15.37 32.97 -23.56
C GLN A 1106 14.33 32.15 -22.79
N GLN A 1107 13.85 32.61 -21.63
CA GLN A 1107 12.88 31.89 -20.80
C GLN A 1107 11.41 32.10 -21.22
N THR A 1108 11.06 33.21 -21.89
CA THR A 1108 9.67 33.50 -22.28
C THR A 1108 9.31 33.06 -23.72
N ALA A 1109 9.56 31.80 -24.06
CA ALA A 1109 9.22 31.24 -25.38
C ALA A 1109 7.75 30.77 -25.53
N GLN A 1110 6.99 30.66 -24.43
CA GLN A 1110 5.63 30.10 -24.40
C GLN A 1110 4.47 31.11 -24.38
N TYR A 1111 4.73 32.43 -24.41
CA TYR A 1111 3.68 33.45 -24.31
C TYR A 1111 3.68 34.40 -25.51
N ASN A 1112 2.54 34.48 -26.21
CA ASN A 1112 2.32 35.49 -27.25
C ASN A 1112 2.01 36.85 -26.61
N TYR A 1113 3.01 37.74 -26.58
CA TYR A 1113 2.85 39.12 -26.14
C TYR A 1113 3.47 40.12 -27.12
N PHE A 1114 2.87 41.30 -27.22
CA PHE A 1114 3.31 42.40 -28.09
C PHE A 1114 3.50 43.66 -27.27
N ILE A 1115 4.61 44.37 -27.52
CA ILE A 1115 4.94 45.64 -26.87
C ILE A 1115 5.12 46.71 -27.96
N GLN A 1116 4.24 47.72 -27.98
CA GLN A 1116 4.34 48.85 -28.90
C GLN A 1116 4.73 50.14 -28.16
N PRO A 1117 5.73 50.92 -28.64
CA PRO A 1117 6.13 52.15 -27.99
C PRO A 1117 5.17 53.29 -28.31
N ILE A 1118 4.41 53.76 -27.32
CA ILE A 1118 3.54 54.94 -27.43
C ILE A 1118 4.41 56.17 -27.73
N ARG A 1119 4.05 56.94 -28.76
CA ARG A 1119 4.72 58.20 -29.12
C ARG A 1119 3.72 59.34 -29.24
N ASP A 1120 4.16 60.56 -28.94
CA ASP A 1120 3.41 61.77 -29.30
C ASP A 1120 3.48 62.06 -30.80
N LYS A 1121 2.72 63.07 -31.24
CA LYS A 1121 2.70 63.54 -32.64
C LYS A 1121 4.03 64.11 -33.14
N ASN A 1122 5.03 64.28 -32.27
CA ASN A 1122 6.39 64.73 -32.59
C ASN A 1122 7.40 63.55 -32.53
N GLY A 1123 6.93 62.31 -32.35
CA GLY A 1123 7.76 61.11 -32.24
C GLY A 1123 8.38 60.86 -30.85
N LYS A 1124 8.16 61.73 -29.86
CA LYS A 1124 8.69 61.56 -28.51
C LYS A 1124 7.98 60.39 -27.83
N LYS A 1125 8.74 59.43 -27.31
CA LYS A 1125 8.22 58.26 -26.61
C LYS A 1125 7.56 58.66 -25.29
N LEU A 1126 6.29 58.31 -25.12
CA LEU A 1126 5.47 58.58 -23.94
C LEU A 1126 5.30 57.35 -23.04
N GLY A 1127 5.57 56.15 -23.56
CA GLY A 1127 5.32 54.91 -22.82
C GLY A 1127 5.39 53.67 -23.72
N TYR A 1128 4.71 52.62 -23.27
CA TYR A 1128 4.45 51.40 -24.03
C TYR A 1128 3.02 50.89 -23.80
N ASP A 1129 2.41 50.36 -24.86
CA ASP A 1129 1.25 49.48 -24.76
C ASP A 1129 1.75 48.03 -24.76
N LEU A 1130 1.36 47.25 -23.75
CA LEU A 1130 1.59 45.82 -23.62
C LEU A 1130 0.27 45.09 -23.87
N THR A 1131 0.27 44.17 -24.83
CA THR A 1131 -0.84 43.24 -25.09
C THR A 1131 -0.36 41.81 -24.85
N ILE A 1132 -1.05 41.05 -24.00
CA ILE A 1132 -0.77 39.64 -23.71
C ILE A 1132 -1.99 38.81 -24.13
N TYR A 1133 -1.75 37.71 -24.83
CA TYR A 1133 -2.76 36.71 -25.18
C TYR A 1133 -2.57 35.49 -24.26
N ALA A 1134 -3.54 35.22 -23.38
CA ALA A 1134 -3.49 34.13 -22.41
C ALA A 1134 -4.90 33.57 -22.14
N GLY A 1135 -5.06 32.25 -22.10
CA GLY A 1135 -6.34 31.60 -21.80
C GLY A 1135 -7.51 32.04 -22.70
N GLY A 1136 -7.26 32.24 -23.99
CA GLY A 1136 -8.26 32.75 -24.95
C GLY A 1136 -8.68 34.21 -24.77
N LYS A 1137 -8.10 34.93 -23.81
CA LYS A 1137 -8.41 36.33 -23.49
C LYS A 1137 -7.25 37.27 -23.86
N VAL A 1138 -7.61 38.50 -24.21
CA VAL A 1138 -6.65 39.56 -24.56
C VAL A 1138 -6.56 40.55 -23.41
N TYR A 1139 -5.38 40.67 -22.81
CA TYR A 1139 -5.11 41.60 -21.72
C TYR A 1139 -4.27 42.75 -22.25
N GLN A 1140 -4.75 43.99 -22.11
CA GLN A 1140 -4.06 45.19 -22.56
C GLN A 1140 -3.77 46.12 -21.38
N SER A 1141 -2.56 46.65 -21.31
CA SER A 1141 -2.13 47.63 -20.31
C SER A 1141 -1.20 48.68 -20.93
N SER A 1142 -1.50 49.96 -20.68
CA SER A 1142 -0.75 51.10 -21.19
C SER A 1142 0.09 51.73 -20.08
N ILE A 1143 1.40 51.49 -20.07
CA ILE A 1143 2.33 52.15 -19.15
C ILE A 1143 2.81 53.44 -19.81
N ARG A 1144 2.44 54.59 -19.23
CA ARG A 1144 2.92 55.93 -19.63
C ARG A 1144 3.82 56.50 -18.53
N ASN A 1145 4.87 57.21 -18.95
CA ASN A 1145 5.79 57.94 -18.07
C ASN A 1145 5.20 59.28 -17.60
#